data_AF-A0A814E7D8-F1
#
_entry.id   AF-A0A814E7D8-F1
#
_cell.length_a   1.000
_cell.length_b   1.000
_cell.length_c   1.000
_cell.angle_alpha   90.00
_cell.angle_beta   90.00
_cell.angle_gamma   90.00
#
_symmetry.space_group_name_H-M   'P 1'
#
loop_
_entity.id
_entity.type
_entity.pdbx_description
1 polymer ?
#
loop_
_entity_poly.entity_id
_entity_poly.type
_entity_poly.pdbx_seq_one_letter_code
_entity_poly.pdbx_strand_id
1 'polypeptide(L)'
;MSCCFGNNTNGTEPQKSILEQSDLPLDQPIIPVTKPSDPKIEYSITVKTGDFRNSGTNGPVYINIFSRDNKQTEDLLLTAPDKPFTQSSTRKFQVYATDIGKPQRIIIRHEDKSTGWYVDYIEISVHNFLIRFVANRWLNQLKNDRKLDIELFGSEQPAVLYNIEIQTGDEQIETLDSPVYMQIYGTTTTTPKFFLESKNPSFKKDTLSKFSISSNNVGEIERIVIGHEGLGKVNDWYLKTVKVQMLGQQQEYVVDKWLSPTQGEQRLFVELSKEKPPSPLPAPPPPPSPKYIIMIQTGDVPQQETTENIEISIRGSDEQIDKILLKDCAKFNNEQLFQKGNLDEFEIDHTDIGNIESITIGFSDSQQNIAWLLESINIEYKENIYHFQSQCWLSNRLGSSFSWVTIKPDESNDDINYKVTVVTGESGVDANVILCIYGDDETTTTTNLALKTTKDGSDAKFDRESTVEFDLKAVDVGKIKKINIGHDVEQSDLPLDQPIIPVTKPSDPKIEYSITVKTGDFRNSGTNGPVYINIFSRDNKQTEDLLLTAPDKPFTQSSTRKFQVYATDIGKPQRIIIRHEDKSTGWYVDYIEISVHNFLIRFVANRWLNQLKNDRKLDIELFGSEQPAVLYNIEIQTGDEQIEILDSPVYMQIYGTTTTTPKFFLESKNPSFKKDTLSKFSISSNNVGEIDRIVIGHEGLGKVNDWYLKTIKVQMLGQQQEYVVDKWLSPTQGEQRLFVELSKEKPPSPLPAPPPPPSPKYIITIQTGDVPQQETTENIEITVRGSDEQIDKILLKDYAKFNNEQLFQKGNLDEFEIDHTDIGNIESITIGFSDSQQNTACFQSQCWLSNRLGSNFSWVTIKPDESNDDINYKVTVVTGESGVDANVILCIYGDDETTTTTNLALKTTKDAMKLHYGDLNDSSSLVKIIYTVKPSEIYNLGAMSHVKISFELSEYTADVDALGTLRILDAIRICGLTNDVRFYQASTSELYGKVQEIPQSETTPFYPRSPYAAAKLYAFWITVNYREAYNMFAVNGILFNHESPRRGDNFVTRKITRGVAKIHLHQQEILELGALDSKRDWGHARDYIEAMWLMLQQDVPEDFVIATGETHSVREFVEAAFKEIGKDIVWEGEGVKEIGKEKDTDIVRVKINEKYFRPTEVELLIGNPKKAEEKLKWKPKITFTNLVKEMVAADIELMKRNPIA
;
A
#
# COMPACT_ATOMS: atom_id res chain seq x y z
N MET A 1 -25.20 45.33 29.47
CA MET A 1 -26.20 46.40 29.72
C MET A 1 -26.86 46.75 28.39
N SER A 2 -28.13 47.13 28.41
CA SER A 2 -28.97 47.34 27.21
C SER A 2 -28.83 48.76 26.62
N CYS A 3 -29.20 48.95 25.34
CA CYS A 3 -30.41 49.71 24.93
C CYS A 3 -30.57 49.85 23.40
N CYS A 4 -31.73 50.38 22.97
CA CYS A 4 -32.33 50.22 21.64
C CYS A 4 -32.42 51.55 20.82
N PHE A 5 -33.12 51.48 19.66
CA PHE A 5 -33.55 52.58 18.73
C PHE A 5 -32.46 53.16 17.80
N GLY A 6 -32.74 53.64 16.58
CA GLY A 6 -33.98 53.59 15.76
C GLY A 6 -34.13 54.74 14.73
N ASN A 7 -34.55 54.41 13.50
CA ASN A 7 -35.19 55.25 12.44
C ASN A 7 -34.42 56.33 11.61
N ASN A 8 -34.51 56.15 10.28
CA ASN A 8 -34.83 57.11 9.18
C ASN A 8 -33.91 58.36 8.94
N THR A 9 -33.85 59.03 7.77
CA THR A 9 -34.77 59.23 6.61
C THR A 9 -34.02 59.55 5.30
N ASN A 10 -34.65 59.27 4.13
CA ASN A 10 -34.72 60.03 2.83
C ASN A 10 -33.48 60.80 2.28
N GLY A 11 -33.20 60.94 0.98
CA GLY A 11 -33.80 60.67 -0.35
C GLY A 11 -32.83 61.31 -1.39
N THR A 12 -32.79 61.07 -2.71
CA THR A 12 -33.84 61.04 -3.75
C THR A 12 -33.26 60.56 -5.09
N GLU A 13 -34.02 59.77 -5.84
CA GLU A 13 -33.82 59.49 -7.29
C GLU A 13 -34.84 60.32 -8.11
N PRO A 14 -34.78 60.48 -9.47
CA PRO A 14 -35.10 59.36 -10.40
C PRO A 14 -34.65 59.46 -11.91
N GLN A 15 -35.00 58.38 -12.66
CA GLN A 15 -35.20 58.25 -14.14
C GLN A 15 -33.98 57.84 -15.01
N LYS A 16 -34.08 56.83 -15.91
CA LYS A 16 -35.22 55.94 -16.26
C LYS A 16 -34.81 54.70 -17.11
N SER A 17 -35.66 53.66 -17.04
CA SER A 17 -35.95 52.61 -18.07
C SER A 17 -34.85 51.61 -18.47
N ILE A 18 -35.12 50.30 -18.68
CA ILE A 18 -36.39 49.53 -18.63
C ILE A 18 -36.13 48.02 -18.34
N LEU A 19 -37.01 47.43 -17.50
CA LEU A 19 -37.47 46.02 -17.35
C LEU A 19 -36.47 44.84 -17.57
N GLU A 20 -36.18 43.98 -16.58
CA GLU A 20 -37.04 42.92 -15.93
C GLU A 20 -37.32 41.71 -16.86
N GLN A 21 -37.33 40.44 -16.41
CA GLN A 21 -37.77 39.91 -15.11
C GLN A 21 -37.26 38.46 -14.79
N SER A 22 -37.69 37.92 -13.64
CA SER A 22 -37.69 36.51 -13.15
C SER A 22 -36.41 35.85 -12.60
N ASP A 23 -36.26 35.99 -11.27
CA ASP A 23 -36.15 34.91 -10.27
C ASP A 23 -35.21 33.70 -10.48
N LEU A 24 -34.13 33.67 -9.69
CA LEU A 24 -33.33 32.48 -9.37
C LEU A 24 -33.55 32.07 -7.89
N PRO A 25 -33.90 30.81 -7.60
CA PRO A 25 -33.90 30.27 -6.23
C PRO A 25 -32.68 29.39 -5.91
N LEU A 26 -32.14 29.60 -4.71
CA LEU A 26 -31.39 28.66 -3.85
C LEU A 26 -30.02 28.11 -4.31
N ASP A 27 -29.03 28.31 -3.44
CA ASP A 27 -27.63 27.88 -3.59
C ASP A 27 -27.41 26.35 -3.60
N GLN A 28 -26.49 25.90 -4.45
CA GLN A 28 -25.69 24.69 -4.24
C GLN A 28 -24.19 25.05 -4.43
N PRO A 29 -23.27 24.50 -3.62
CA PRO A 29 -21.85 24.86 -3.69
C PRO A 29 -21.15 24.20 -4.89
N ILE A 30 -20.34 24.98 -5.61
CA ILE A 30 -19.52 24.51 -6.74
C ILE A 30 -18.22 23.88 -6.24
N ILE A 31 -17.93 22.67 -6.74
CA ILE A 31 -16.80 21.83 -6.35
C ILE A 31 -15.55 22.18 -7.18
N PRO A 32 -14.35 22.32 -6.56
CA PRO A 32 -13.11 22.56 -7.30
C PRO A 32 -12.52 21.26 -7.90
N VAL A 33 -12.08 21.33 -9.16
CA VAL A 33 -11.46 20.21 -9.89
C VAL A 33 -9.96 20.09 -9.51
N THR A 34 -9.55 18.89 -9.09
CA THR A 34 -8.17 18.56 -8.69
C THR A 34 -7.48 17.60 -9.69
N LYS A 35 -6.15 17.41 -9.50
CA LYS A 35 -5.27 16.50 -10.27
C LYS A 35 -5.87 15.08 -10.37
N PRO A 36 -5.45 14.24 -11.35
CA PRO A 36 -5.80 12.82 -11.37
C PRO A 36 -5.40 12.21 -10.03
N SER A 37 -6.40 11.93 -9.20
CA SER A 37 -6.23 11.47 -7.84
C SER A 37 -6.11 9.96 -7.82
N ASP A 38 -5.40 9.43 -6.83
CA ASP A 38 -5.60 8.06 -6.38
C ASP A 38 -7.11 7.80 -6.22
N PRO A 39 -7.60 6.61 -6.60
CA PRO A 39 -9.04 6.34 -6.67
C PRO A 39 -9.68 6.64 -5.30
N LYS A 40 -10.55 7.66 -5.28
CA LYS A 40 -11.24 8.05 -4.05
C LYS A 40 -12.37 7.09 -3.78
N ILE A 41 -12.41 6.59 -2.55
CA ILE A 41 -13.40 5.63 -2.06
C ILE A 41 -14.23 6.25 -0.94
N GLU A 42 -15.39 5.66 -0.67
CA GLU A 42 -16.26 6.09 0.42
C GLU A 42 -15.80 5.50 1.76
N TYR A 43 -15.60 6.38 2.75
CA TYR A 43 -15.43 6.04 4.16
C TYR A 43 -16.69 6.45 4.92
N SER A 44 -17.29 5.51 5.66
CA SER A 44 -18.39 5.80 6.59
C SER A 44 -17.84 5.94 8.01
N ILE A 45 -17.84 7.17 8.53
CA ILE A 45 -17.22 7.54 9.82
C ILE A 45 -18.32 7.85 10.83
N THR A 46 -18.41 7.06 11.90
CA THR A 46 -19.33 7.27 13.02
C THR A 46 -18.58 7.85 14.20
N VAL A 47 -18.95 9.02 14.71
CA VAL A 47 -18.34 9.64 15.89
C VAL A 47 -19.34 9.67 17.04
N LYS A 48 -18.92 9.20 18.21
CA LYS A 48 -19.70 9.24 19.45
C LYS A 48 -19.17 10.33 20.38
N THR A 49 -20.00 11.34 20.64
CA THR A 49 -19.76 12.36 21.67
C THR A 49 -20.34 11.88 23.00
N GLY A 50 -19.56 12.03 24.07
CA GLY A 50 -19.92 11.56 25.41
C GLY A 50 -21.05 12.34 26.07
N ASP A 51 -21.48 11.87 27.24
CA ASP A 51 -22.71 12.37 27.91
C ASP A 51 -22.44 13.39 29.03
N PHE A 52 -21.22 13.92 29.13
CA PHE A 52 -20.84 14.97 30.07
C PHE A 52 -21.42 16.33 29.68
N ARG A 53 -21.63 17.22 30.67
CA ARG A 53 -22.15 18.58 30.41
C ARG A 53 -21.15 19.37 29.57
N ASN A 54 -21.64 20.01 28.50
CA ASN A 54 -20.84 20.76 27.53
C ASN A 54 -19.77 19.91 26.81
N SER A 55 -20.05 18.62 26.57
CA SER A 55 -19.19 17.69 25.82
C SER A 55 -19.20 17.88 24.30
N GLY A 56 -20.08 18.71 23.75
CA GLY A 56 -20.17 18.98 22.32
C GLY A 56 -19.27 20.13 21.87
N THR A 57 -18.92 20.14 20.58
CA THR A 57 -18.16 21.22 19.95
C THR A 57 -18.90 21.83 18.77
N ASN A 58 -18.75 23.15 18.62
CA ASN A 58 -19.24 23.91 17.48
C ASN A 58 -18.14 24.19 16.45
N GLY A 59 -16.89 23.82 16.75
CA GLY A 59 -15.75 24.02 15.86
C GLY A 59 -15.70 23.03 14.70
N PRO A 60 -14.97 23.38 13.62
CA PRO A 60 -14.53 22.42 12.62
C PRO A 60 -13.82 21.23 13.27
N VAL A 61 -14.20 20.01 12.87
CA VAL A 61 -13.56 18.76 13.28
C VAL A 61 -12.88 18.13 12.07
N TYR A 62 -11.60 17.80 12.18
CA TYR A 62 -10.84 17.11 11.14
C TYR A 62 -10.40 15.75 11.64
N ILE A 63 -10.42 14.76 10.74
CA ILE A 63 -9.82 13.44 10.95
C ILE A 63 -8.85 13.13 9.82
N ASN A 64 -7.70 12.56 10.15
CA ASN A 64 -6.75 12.03 9.20
C ASN A 64 -6.54 10.54 9.49
N ILE A 65 -6.63 9.69 8.47
CA ILE A 65 -6.69 8.23 8.60
C ILE A 65 -5.43 7.63 7.99
N PHE A 66 -4.81 6.69 8.71
CA PHE A 66 -3.54 6.06 8.35
C PHE A 66 -3.65 4.54 8.30
N SER A 67 -2.93 3.95 7.33
CA SER A 67 -2.71 2.51 7.22
C SER A 67 -1.45 2.04 7.97
N ARG A 68 -1.22 0.73 8.00
CA ARG A 68 0.00 0.13 8.58
C ARG A 68 1.28 0.62 7.88
N ASP A 69 1.20 0.90 6.58
CA ASP A 69 2.34 1.30 5.74
C ASP A 69 2.54 2.82 5.70
N ASN A 70 1.95 3.55 6.66
CA ASN A 70 1.91 5.02 6.72
C ASN A 70 1.33 5.72 5.48
N LYS A 71 0.54 5.03 4.64
CA LYS A 71 -0.34 5.72 3.69
C LYS A 71 -1.40 6.47 4.48
N GLN A 72 -1.66 7.72 4.10
CA GLN A 72 -2.58 8.62 4.79
C GLN A 72 -3.65 9.16 3.84
N THR A 73 -4.84 9.43 4.36
CA THR A 73 -5.83 10.25 3.64
C THR A 73 -5.38 11.72 3.61
N GLU A 74 -6.11 12.56 2.91
CA GLU A 74 -6.16 13.99 3.20
C GLU A 74 -6.79 14.28 4.59
N ASP A 75 -6.72 15.53 5.07
CA ASP A 75 -7.45 15.99 6.27
C ASP A 75 -8.97 16.06 5.96
N LEU A 76 -9.75 15.16 6.55
CA LEU A 76 -11.18 15.01 6.28
C LEU A 76 -12.02 15.81 7.28
N LEU A 77 -12.77 16.80 6.78
CA LEU A 77 -13.66 17.64 7.58
C LEU A 77 -14.97 16.89 7.92
N LEU A 78 -15.23 16.65 9.21
CA LEU A 78 -16.42 15.95 9.75
C LEU A 78 -17.52 16.91 10.23
N THR A 79 -17.66 18.08 9.60
CA THR A 79 -18.60 19.12 10.03
C THR A 79 -19.32 19.74 8.85
N ALA A 80 -20.66 19.73 8.89
CA ALA A 80 -21.51 20.55 8.03
C ALA A 80 -21.83 21.88 8.76
N PRO A 81 -21.94 23.03 8.06
CA PRO A 81 -22.10 24.35 8.70
C PRO A 81 -23.31 24.49 9.65
N ASP A 82 -24.34 23.67 9.44
CA ASP A 82 -25.67 23.82 10.01
C ASP A 82 -25.98 22.88 11.20
N LYS A 83 -25.08 21.98 11.61
CA LYS A 83 -25.34 21.01 12.70
C LYS A 83 -24.10 20.62 13.55
N PRO A 84 -23.85 21.25 14.72
CA PRO A 84 -22.69 20.96 15.59
C PRO A 84 -22.77 19.61 16.33
N PHE A 85 -21.64 19.15 16.88
CA PHE A 85 -21.60 18.00 17.79
C PHE A 85 -22.23 18.39 19.13
N THR A 86 -23.20 17.60 19.61
CA THR A 86 -23.91 17.86 20.87
C THR A 86 -23.69 16.74 21.88
N GLN A 87 -23.94 17.04 23.16
CA GLN A 87 -23.84 16.08 24.25
C GLN A 87 -24.64 14.80 23.95
N SER A 88 -24.03 13.66 24.24
CA SER A 88 -24.52 12.30 23.97
C SER A 88 -24.77 11.96 22.49
N SER A 89 -24.46 12.83 21.53
CA SER A 89 -24.79 12.60 20.12
C SER A 89 -23.94 11.50 19.49
N THR A 90 -24.56 10.70 18.62
CA THR A 90 -23.88 9.83 17.67
C THR A 90 -24.10 10.43 16.28
N ARG A 91 -23.04 10.73 15.53
CA ARG A 91 -23.14 11.25 14.16
C ARG A 91 -22.44 10.31 13.20
N LYS A 92 -23.01 10.14 12.00
CA LYS A 92 -22.40 9.41 10.89
C LYS A 92 -22.11 10.37 9.75
N PHE A 93 -20.97 10.18 9.11
CA PHE A 93 -20.47 10.95 7.99
C PHE A 93 -20.10 9.99 6.87
N GLN A 94 -20.38 10.36 5.63
CA GLN A 94 -19.89 9.68 4.43
C GLN A 94 -18.94 10.65 3.75
N VAL A 95 -17.66 10.28 3.63
CA VAL A 95 -16.61 11.14 3.08
C VAL A 95 -15.82 10.36 2.04
N TYR A 96 -15.43 11.05 0.96
CA TYR A 96 -14.63 10.46 -0.12
C TYR A 96 -13.17 10.88 0.05
N ALA A 97 -12.29 9.90 0.20
CA ALA A 97 -10.87 10.11 0.48
C ALA A 97 -10.00 9.14 -0.32
N THR A 98 -8.70 9.39 -0.37
CA THR A 98 -7.70 8.47 -0.93
C THR A 98 -7.84 7.07 -0.36
N ASP A 99 -7.75 6.03 -1.21
CA ASP A 99 -7.68 4.64 -0.75
C ASP A 99 -6.33 4.36 -0.06
N ILE A 100 -6.39 4.11 1.26
CA ILE A 100 -5.24 3.71 2.08
C ILE A 100 -5.28 2.23 2.48
N GLY A 101 -6.30 1.48 2.08
CA GLY A 101 -6.59 0.13 2.59
C GLY A 101 -7.18 0.14 4.00
N LYS A 102 -6.77 -0.82 4.85
CA LYS A 102 -7.30 -1.01 6.21
C LYS A 102 -6.88 0.14 7.15
N PRO A 103 -7.82 0.89 7.77
CA PRO A 103 -7.50 1.88 8.80
C PRO A 103 -6.86 1.22 10.02
N GLN A 104 -5.77 1.81 10.51
CA GLN A 104 -5.02 1.31 11.68
C GLN A 104 -4.85 2.40 12.74
N ARG A 105 -4.61 3.64 12.30
CA ARG A 105 -4.33 4.79 13.15
C ARG A 105 -5.12 5.99 12.63
N ILE A 106 -5.60 6.86 13.50
CA ILE A 106 -6.23 8.13 13.14
C ILE A 106 -5.67 9.25 14.00
N ILE A 107 -5.64 10.46 13.45
CA ILE A 107 -5.50 11.69 14.23
C ILE A 107 -6.83 12.44 14.09
N ILE A 108 -7.46 12.80 15.20
CA ILE A 108 -8.71 13.57 15.20
C ILE A 108 -8.53 14.85 16.01
N ARG A 109 -8.94 16.00 15.46
CA ARG A 109 -8.76 17.32 16.06
C ARG A 109 -9.99 18.22 15.90
N HIS A 110 -10.16 19.20 16.78
CA HIS A 110 -11.13 20.30 16.59
C HIS A 110 -10.49 21.68 16.80
N GLU A 111 -10.98 22.69 16.09
CA GLU A 111 -10.36 24.04 16.09
C GLU A 111 -10.97 25.03 17.10
N ASP A 112 -12.07 24.66 17.77
CA ASP A 112 -12.72 25.53 18.77
C ASP A 112 -12.00 25.49 20.12
N LYS A 113 -11.12 26.48 20.32
CA LYS A 113 -10.38 26.72 21.58
C LYS A 113 -11.28 27.14 22.76
N SER A 114 -12.55 27.50 22.52
CA SER A 114 -13.48 28.03 23.53
C SER A 114 -14.41 26.98 24.13
N THR A 115 -14.65 25.87 23.42
CA THR A 115 -15.41 24.72 23.93
C THR A 115 -14.51 23.52 24.19
N GLY A 116 -15.05 22.51 24.87
CA GLY A 116 -14.37 21.22 25.07
C GLY A 116 -15.17 20.13 24.41
N TRP A 117 -14.51 19.25 23.66
CA TRP A 117 -15.16 18.13 23.00
C TRP A 117 -14.83 16.84 23.74
N TYR A 118 -15.83 16.12 24.26
CA TYR A 118 -15.61 14.79 24.83
C TYR A 118 -15.96 13.71 23.81
N VAL A 119 -14.97 12.92 23.42
CA VAL A 119 -15.13 11.84 22.44
C VAL A 119 -15.08 10.51 23.17
N ASP A 120 -16.12 9.69 23.00
CA ASP A 120 -16.15 8.32 23.52
C ASP A 120 -15.34 7.42 22.57
N TYR A 121 -15.76 7.35 21.31
CA TYR A 121 -15.12 6.56 20.25
C TYR A 121 -15.46 7.09 18.85
N ILE A 122 -14.67 6.64 17.87
CA ILE A 122 -14.92 6.75 16.43
C ILE A 122 -15.01 5.34 15.85
N GLU A 123 -15.86 5.11 14.86
CA GLU A 123 -15.87 3.90 14.03
C GLU A 123 -15.67 4.30 12.58
N ILE A 124 -14.83 3.58 11.86
CA ILE A 124 -14.58 3.80 10.43
C ILE A 124 -14.91 2.52 9.69
N SER A 125 -15.82 2.63 8.73
CA SER A 125 -16.23 1.56 7.84
C SER A 125 -15.77 1.86 6.42
N VAL A 126 -14.87 1.04 5.88
CA VAL A 126 -14.33 1.14 4.51
C VAL A 126 -13.88 -0.26 4.06
N HIS A 127 -14.08 -0.61 2.78
CA HIS A 127 -13.66 -1.91 2.23
C HIS A 127 -14.06 -3.14 3.09
N ASN A 128 -15.28 -3.12 3.66
CA ASN A 128 -15.82 -4.11 4.61
C ASN A 128 -15.11 -4.21 5.98
N PHE A 129 -14.03 -3.47 6.23
CA PHE A 129 -13.49 -3.28 7.58
C PHE A 129 -14.42 -2.38 8.38
N LEU A 130 -14.67 -2.73 9.65
CA LEU A 130 -15.30 -1.86 10.64
C LEU A 130 -14.35 -1.72 11.83
N ILE A 131 -13.62 -0.62 11.87
CA ILE A 131 -12.56 -0.37 12.87
C ILE A 131 -13.06 0.63 13.91
N ARG A 132 -13.03 0.29 15.19
CA ARG A 132 -13.36 1.20 16.30
C ARG A 132 -12.09 1.75 16.96
N PHE A 133 -12.06 3.06 17.14
CA PHE A 133 -11.00 3.84 17.77
C PHE A 133 -11.55 4.43 19.08
N VAL A 134 -11.09 3.93 20.22
CA VAL A 134 -11.60 4.32 21.55
C VAL A 134 -10.81 5.52 22.09
N ALA A 135 -11.51 6.59 22.48
CA ALA A 135 -10.90 7.85 22.95
C ALA A 135 -11.13 8.12 24.45
N ASN A 136 -12.38 8.03 24.92
CA ASN A 136 -12.82 8.30 26.31
C ASN A 136 -12.17 9.53 26.98
N ARG A 137 -12.17 10.68 26.31
CA ARG A 137 -11.45 11.86 26.79
C ARG A 137 -12.01 13.20 26.32
N TRP A 138 -11.65 14.26 27.04
CA TRP A 138 -11.73 15.63 26.51
C TRP A 138 -10.57 15.92 25.55
N LEU A 139 -10.93 16.56 24.45
CA LEU A 139 -10.10 17.45 23.65
C LEU A 139 -10.51 18.87 24.07
N ASN A 140 -9.63 19.57 24.79
CA ASN A 140 -9.89 20.90 25.36
C ASN A 140 -8.61 21.47 25.98
N GLN A 141 -8.31 22.75 25.78
CA GLN A 141 -7.10 23.39 26.32
C GLN A 141 -7.07 23.57 27.85
N LEU A 142 -8.19 23.31 28.55
CA LEU A 142 -8.35 23.52 29.99
C LEU A 142 -8.68 22.22 30.76
N LYS A 143 -8.69 21.06 30.11
CA LYS A 143 -8.99 19.74 30.70
C LYS A 143 -8.06 18.66 30.17
N ASN A 144 -7.95 17.55 30.91
CA ASN A 144 -7.08 16.41 30.60
C ASN A 144 -5.64 16.90 30.28
N ASP A 145 -5.02 16.44 29.20
CA ASP A 145 -3.66 16.85 28.77
C ASP A 145 -3.57 18.22 28.06
N ARG A 146 -4.68 18.99 28.04
CA ARG A 146 -4.79 20.31 27.38
C ARG A 146 -4.65 20.32 25.85
N LYS A 147 -4.73 19.17 25.17
CA LYS A 147 -4.69 19.08 23.69
C LYS A 147 -6.08 19.22 23.07
N LEU A 148 -6.11 19.64 21.80
CA LEU A 148 -7.33 19.73 20.96
C LEU A 148 -7.40 18.62 19.91
N ASP A 149 -6.37 17.79 19.87
CA ASP A 149 -6.12 16.67 18.98
C ASP A 149 -5.79 15.41 19.80
N ILE A 150 -6.07 14.24 19.22
CA ILE A 150 -5.56 12.96 19.71
C ILE A 150 -5.27 12.01 18.54
N GLU A 151 -4.17 11.28 18.68
CA GLU A 151 -3.86 10.08 17.92
C GLU A 151 -4.47 8.83 18.59
N LEU A 152 -5.17 8.01 17.80
CA LEU A 152 -5.88 6.82 18.26
C LEU A 152 -5.56 5.63 17.37
N PHE A 153 -5.49 4.45 17.97
CA PHE A 153 -5.25 3.18 17.29
C PHE A 153 -6.53 2.34 17.26
N GLY A 154 -6.77 1.67 16.14
CA GLY A 154 -8.01 0.98 15.83
C GLY A 154 -8.06 -0.46 16.33
N SER A 155 -9.25 -0.94 16.66
CA SER A 155 -9.52 -2.35 16.94
C SER A 155 -10.75 -2.84 16.18
N GLU A 156 -10.69 -4.08 15.69
CA GLU A 156 -11.83 -4.82 15.12
C GLU A 156 -12.63 -5.57 16.19
N GLN A 157 -12.07 -5.70 17.40
CA GLN A 157 -12.76 -6.37 18.51
C GLN A 157 -13.78 -5.42 19.14
N PRO A 158 -14.95 -5.91 19.58
CA PRO A 158 -15.94 -5.08 20.25
C PRO A 158 -15.37 -4.56 21.57
N ALA A 159 -15.49 -3.25 21.79
CA ALA A 159 -15.08 -2.61 23.04
C ALA A 159 -15.85 -3.18 24.24
N VAL A 160 -15.13 -3.40 25.33
CA VAL A 160 -15.56 -4.09 26.54
C VAL A 160 -15.71 -3.10 27.69
N LEU A 161 -16.73 -3.30 28.52
CA LEU A 161 -16.97 -2.45 29.69
C LEU A 161 -16.07 -2.85 30.87
N TYR A 162 -15.23 -1.91 31.30
CA TYR A 162 -14.46 -1.93 32.53
C TYR A 162 -15.22 -1.16 33.62
N ASN A 163 -15.55 -1.82 34.73
CA ASN A 163 -16.04 -1.16 35.93
C ASN A 163 -14.87 -1.00 36.91
N ILE A 164 -14.60 0.23 37.32
CA ILE A 164 -13.46 0.62 38.14
C ILE A 164 -14.00 1.23 39.44
N GLU A 165 -13.59 0.70 40.58
CA GLU A 165 -13.89 1.24 41.92
C GLU A 165 -12.57 1.66 42.59
N ILE A 166 -12.51 2.88 43.12
CA ILE A 166 -11.30 3.47 43.70
C ILE A 166 -11.63 4.05 45.07
N GLN A 167 -10.94 3.57 46.12
CA GLN A 167 -11.03 4.14 47.46
C GLN A 167 -9.89 5.14 47.66
N THR A 168 -10.23 6.41 47.88
CA THR A 168 -9.30 7.41 48.42
C THR A 168 -9.31 7.30 49.95
N GLY A 169 -8.15 7.38 50.61
CA GLY A 169 -8.07 7.21 52.07
C GLY A 169 -8.37 8.46 52.89
N ASP A 170 -8.13 8.37 54.20
CA ASP A 170 -8.64 9.27 55.23
C ASP A 170 -7.59 10.21 55.84
N GLU A 171 -6.46 10.42 55.16
CA GLU A 171 -5.46 11.45 55.50
C GLU A 171 -6.00 12.89 55.26
N GLN A 172 -5.30 13.93 55.74
CA GLN A 172 -5.74 15.32 55.54
C GLN A 172 -5.45 15.83 54.12
N ILE A 173 -6.29 15.45 53.17
CA ILE A 173 -6.28 15.95 51.79
C ILE A 173 -7.48 16.85 51.50
N GLU A 174 -7.25 17.92 50.74
CA GLU A 174 -8.32 18.62 50.02
C GLU A 174 -8.81 17.72 48.85
N THR A 175 -9.78 18.18 48.06
CA THR A 175 -10.23 17.40 46.90
C THR A 175 -9.19 17.49 45.80
N LEU A 176 -8.65 16.35 45.35
CA LEU A 176 -7.76 16.28 44.18
C LEU A 176 -8.44 17.00 43.00
N ASP A 177 -7.83 18.09 42.51
CA ASP A 177 -8.31 18.83 41.33
C ASP A 177 -7.54 18.45 40.05
N SER A 178 -6.72 17.41 40.15
CA SER A 178 -5.88 16.85 39.08
C SER A 178 -6.57 15.76 38.27
N PRO A 179 -6.45 15.76 36.92
CA PRO A 179 -7.00 14.68 36.09
C PRO A 179 -6.36 13.34 36.43
N VAL A 180 -7.16 12.40 36.92
CA VAL A 180 -6.76 11.01 37.17
C VAL A 180 -6.90 10.19 35.90
N TYR A 181 -5.91 9.35 35.61
CA TYR A 181 -5.89 8.43 34.48
C TYR A 181 -5.65 6.98 34.92
N MET A 182 -5.99 6.05 34.03
CA MET A 182 -5.65 4.64 34.15
C MET A 182 -5.28 4.05 32.79
N GLN A 183 -4.41 3.05 32.81
CA GLN A 183 -4.11 2.17 31.69
C GLN A 183 -4.03 0.72 32.18
N ILE A 184 -4.59 -0.21 31.41
CA ILE A 184 -4.73 -1.62 31.79
C ILE A 184 -3.97 -2.46 30.76
N TYR A 185 -3.13 -3.37 31.23
CA TYR A 185 -2.36 -4.31 30.42
C TYR A 185 -2.87 -5.72 30.69
N GLY A 186 -2.96 -6.53 29.65
CA GLY A 186 -3.32 -7.93 29.76
C GLY A 186 -2.80 -8.77 28.62
N THR A 187 -3.04 -10.07 28.73
CA THR A 187 -2.47 -11.13 27.89
C THR A 187 -2.63 -10.96 26.37
N THR A 188 -3.56 -10.13 25.89
CA THR A 188 -3.82 -9.96 24.44
C THR A 188 -3.55 -8.57 23.90
N THR A 189 -3.64 -7.52 24.72
CA THR A 189 -3.38 -6.11 24.33
C THR A 189 -3.40 -5.20 25.56
N THR A 190 -3.07 -3.93 25.36
CA THR A 190 -3.18 -2.86 26.36
C THR A 190 -4.34 -1.94 25.98
N THR A 191 -5.01 -1.33 26.97
CA THR A 191 -5.92 -0.22 26.70
C THR A 191 -5.14 1.05 26.33
N PRO A 192 -5.75 2.01 25.61
CA PRO A 192 -5.28 3.40 25.65
C PRO A 192 -5.24 3.93 27.10
N LYS A 193 -4.42 4.97 27.36
CA LYS A 193 -4.50 5.78 28.59
C LYS A 193 -5.82 6.55 28.58
N PHE A 194 -6.71 6.27 29.53
CA PHE A 194 -8.02 6.93 29.62
C PHE A 194 -8.19 7.67 30.94
N PHE A 195 -8.96 8.77 30.93
CA PHE A 195 -9.17 9.63 32.09
C PHE A 195 -10.42 9.24 32.88
N LEU A 196 -10.31 9.15 34.20
CA LEU A 196 -11.36 8.75 35.12
C LEU A 196 -12.26 9.94 35.46
N GLU A 197 -13.05 10.35 34.47
CA GLU A 197 -14.00 11.46 34.57
C GLU A 197 -15.29 11.08 35.29
N SER A 198 -15.80 11.98 36.14
CA SER A 198 -17.01 11.74 36.95
C SER A 198 -17.88 12.97 37.03
N LYS A 199 -19.20 12.75 37.01
CA LYS A 199 -20.22 13.79 37.19
C LYS A 199 -20.42 14.19 38.66
N ASN A 200 -19.88 13.38 39.59
CA ASN A 200 -19.92 13.62 41.02
C ASN A 200 -18.52 13.98 41.53
N PRO A 201 -18.39 14.79 42.59
CA PRO A 201 -17.09 15.08 43.19
C PRO A 201 -16.43 13.78 43.66
N SER A 202 -15.36 13.40 42.98
CA SER A 202 -14.62 12.14 43.18
C SER A 202 -13.25 12.43 43.79
N PHE A 203 -12.49 11.39 44.18
CA PHE A 203 -11.13 11.53 44.75
C PHE A 203 -11.05 12.45 45.98
N LYS A 204 -12.13 12.47 46.76
CA LYS A 204 -12.20 13.13 48.07
C LYS A 204 -11.73 12.19 49.17
N LYS A 205 -11.28 12.78 50.29
CA LYS A 205 -11.02 12.08 51.55
C LYS A 205 -12.12 11.04 51.85
N ASP A 206 -11.70 9.82 52.16
CA ASP A 206 -12.53 8.65 52.50
C ASP A 206 -13.70 8.37 51.53
N THR A 207 -13.49 8.59 50.22
CA THR A 207 -14.53 8.46 49.20
C THR A 207 -14.26 7.30 48.23
N LEU A 208 -15.25 6.42 48.11
CA LEU A 208 -15.33 5.39 47.06
C LEU A 208 -15.84 6.01 45.75
N SER A 209 -14.96 6.17 44.77
CA SER A 209 -15.27 6.68 43.44
C SER A 209 -15.49 5.51 42.48
N LYS A 210 -16.51 5.57 41.61
CA LYS A 210 -16.83 4.50 40.64
C LYS A 210 -16.94 5.02 39.22
N PHE A 211 -16.35 4.29 38.28
CA PHE A 211 -16.27 4.63 36.86
C PHE A 211 -16.63 3.41 36.00
N SER A 212 -17.22 3.66 34.84
CA SER A 212 -17.55 2.62 33.85
C SER A 212 -17.05 3.10 32.49
N ILE A 213 -16.07 2.41 31.91
CA ILE A 213 -15.32 2.85 30.72
C ILE A 213 -15.31 1.73 29.69
N SER A 214 -15.58 2.05 28.43
CA SER A 214 -15.58 1.06 27.34
C SER A 214 -14.24 1.11 26.61
N SER A 215 -13.48 0.01 26.57
CA SER A 215 -12.13 -0.02 25.98
C SER A 215 -11.79 -1.39 25.35
N ASN A 216 -10.61 -1.51 24.73
CA ASN A 216 -10.16 -2.75 24.08
C ASN A 216 -10.19 -3.95 25.05
N ASN A 217 -10.45 -5.17 24.56
CA ASN A 217 -10.40 -6.38 25.37
C ASN A 217 -8.95 -6.82 25.63
N VAL A 218 -8.45 -6.69 26.87
CA VAL A 218 -7.05 -7.03 27.21
C VAL A 218 -6.80 -8.52 27.51
N GLY A 219 -7.85 -9.36 27.57
CA GLY A 219 -7.70 -10.77 27.97
C GLY A 219 -7.71 -10.95 29.49
N GLU A 220 -6.75 -11.67 30.08
CA GLU A 220 -6.54 -11.62 31.53
C GLU A 220 -5.80 -10.34 31.92
N ILE A 221 -6.25 -9.66 32.98
CA ILE A 221 -5.57 -8.47 33.52
C ILE A 221 -4.28 -8.90 34.24
N GLU A 222 -3.13 -8.47 33.72
CA GLU A 222 -1.81 -8.78 34.28
C GLU A 222 -1.33 -7.68 35.21
N ARG A 223 -1.44 -6.42 34.75
CA ARG A 223 -1.06 -5.21 35.50
C ARG A 223 -1.92 -4.01 35.12
N ILE A 224 -2.00 -3.03 36.01
CA ILE A 224 -2.59 -1.72 35.76
C ILE A 224 -1.61 -0.60 36.16
N VAL A 225 -1.69 0.52 35.46
CA VAL A 225 -1.04 1.78 35.84
C VAL A 225 -2.15 2.78 36.15
N ILE A 226 -2.07 3.44 37.31
CA ILE A 226 -3.02 4.47 37.75
C ILE A 226 -2.24 5.67 38.29
N GLY A 227 -2.66 6.88 37.92
CA GLY A 227 -2.00 8.11 38.35
C GLY A 227 -2.79 9.36 38.04
N HIS A 228 -2.17 10.53 38.27
CA HIS A 228 -2.73 11.82 37.89
C HIS A 228 -1.66 12.74 37.27
N GLU A 229 -2.11 13.75 36.51
CA GLU A 229 -1.21 14.60 35.70
C GLU A 229 -0.46 15.69 36.50
N GLY A 230 -0.63 15.78 37.82
CA GLY A 230 -0.06 16.87 38.65
C GLY A 230 -0.55 18.29 38.32
N LEU A 231 -1.53 18.42 37.41
CA LEU A 231 -2.16 19.69 37.04
C LEU A 231 -3.21 20.05 38.09
N GLY A 232 -3.17 21.24 38.66
CA GLY A 232 -4.15 21.65 39.69
C GLY A 232 -3.48 22.37 40.86
N LYS A 233 -4.28 22.74 41.87
CA LYS A 233 -3.79 23.31 43.13
C LYS A 233 -3.59 22.26 44.22
N VAL A 234 -4.32 21.15 44.14
CA VAL A 234 -4.33 20.05 45.12
C VAL A 234 -3.90 18.79 44.40
N ASN A 235 -2.61 18.47 44.52
CA ASN A 235 -1.98 17.34 43.84
C ASN A 235 -1.59 16.21 44.80
N ASP A 236 -1.98 16.29 46.07
CA ASP A 236 -1.68 15.27 47.08
C ASP A 236 -2.84 14.29 47.19
N TRP A 237 -2.69 13.09 46.64
CA TRP A 237 -3.72 12.06 46.61
C TRP A 237 -3.29 10.79 47.34
N TYR A 238 -4.02 10.39 48.38
CA TYR A 238 -3.77 9.12 49.06
C TYR A 238 -4.67 8.02 48.52
N LEU A 239 -4.08 7.11 47.72
CA LEU A 239 -4.78 6.02 47.04
C LEU A 239 -4.72 4.75 47.90
N LYS A 240 -5.90 4.28 48.35
CA LYS A 240 -6.02 3.15 49.28
C LYS A 240 -6.21 1.82 48.56
N THR A 241 -7.24 1.71 47.73
CA THR A 241 -7.48 0.51 46.91
C THR A 241 -7.99 0.87 45.51
N VAL A 242 -7.68 -0.01 44.55
CA VAL A 242 -8.20 0.02 43.19
C VAL A 242 -8.77 -1.33 42.85
N LYS A 243 -9.96 -1.36 42.26
CA LYS A 243 -10.62 -2.58 41.85
C LYS A 243 -11.12 -2.44 40.41
N VAL A 244 -10.78 -3.40 39.57
CA VAL A 244 -11.10 -3.41 38.15
C VAL A 244 -11.88 -4.69 37.83
N GLN A 245 -13.01 -4.55 37.15
CA GLN A 245 -13.86 -5.66 36.74
C GLN A 245 -14.16 -5.59 35.24
N MET A 246 -13.95 -6.70 34.53
CA MET A 246 -14.12 -6.81 33.08
C MET A 246 -14.55 -8.24 32.72
N LEU A 247 -15.63 -8.39 31.93
CA LEU A 247 -16.21 -9.70 31.50
C LEU A 247 -16.38 -10.75 32.61
N GLY A 248 -16.65 -10.32 33.85
CA GLY A 248 -16.79 -11.21 35.01
C GLY A 248 -15.47 -11.54 35.72
N GLN A 249 -14.31 -11.26 35.12
CA GLN A 249 -13.05 -11.18 35.86
C GLN A 249 -13.10 -9.97 36.81
N GLN A 250 -12.53 -10.11 38.00
CA GLN A 250 -12.41 -9.05 38.98
C GLN A 250 -11.02 -9.13 39.62
N GLN A 251 -10.27 -8.03 39.56
CA GLN A 251 -8.98 -7.90 40.26
C GLN A 251 -9.07 -6.70 41.21
N GLU A 252 -8.59 -6.90 42.44
CA GLU A 252 -8.48 -5.86 43.47
C GLU A 252 -7.02 -5.71 43.86
N TYR A 253 -6.60 -4.47 44.07
CA TYR A 253 -5.25 -4.07 44.40
C TYR A 253 -5.30 -3.19 45.65
N VAL A 254 -4.60 -3.61 46.70
CA VAL A 254 -4.33 -2.77 47.88
C VAL A 254 -3.10 -1.94 47.56
N VAL A 255 -3.26 -0.62 47.61
CA VAL A 255 -2.22 0.34 47.21
C VAL A 255 -1.62 1.00 48.44
N ASP A 256 -2.46 1.60 49.28
CA ASP A 256 -2.12 2.26 50.55
C ASP A 256 -0.92 3.25 50.45
N LYS A 257 -0.81 3.97 49.32
CA LYS A 257 0.29 4.90 49.01
C LYS A 257 -0.19 6.32 48.70
N TRP A 258 0.69 7.27 48.98
CA TRP A 258 0.61 8.62 48.46
C TRP A 258 1.02 8.65 46.98
N LEU A 259 0.11 9.11 46.14
CA LEU A 259 0.37 9.63 44.81
C LEU A 259 0.37 11.15 44.92
N SER A 260 1.54 11.75 45.03
CA SER A 260 1.70 13.13 45.49
C SER A 260 3.09 13.66 45.10
N PRO A 261 3.23 14.96 44.77
CA PRO A 261 4.54 15.59 44.61
C PRO A 261 5.18 16.00 45.94
N THR A 262 4.46 15.95 47.08
CA THR A 262 4.95 16.42 48.39
C THR A 262 4.99 15.36 49.50
N GLN A 263 4.31 14.22 49.31
CA GLN A 263 4.14 13.14 50.29
C GLN A 263 4.63 11.79 49.74
N GLY A 264 5.05 10.89 50.63
CA GLY A 264 5.44 9.53 50.30
C GLY A 264 6.63 9.43 49.34
N GLU A 265 6.50 8.60 48.30
CA GLU A 265 7.54 8.33 47.30
C GLU A 265 7.72 9.45 46.25
N GLN A 266 6.98 10.57 46.37
CA GLN A 266 7.00 11.71 45.43
C GLN A 266 6.66 11.36 43.97
N ARG A 267 5.90 10.27 43.78
CA ARG A 267 5.40 9.79 42.48
C ARG A 267 3.93 10.13 42.32
N LEU A 268 3.50 10.43 41.09
CA LEU A 268 2.10 10.77 40.77
C LEU A 268 1.31 9.57 40.21
N PHE A 269 1.96 8.43 40.05
CA PHE A 269 1.38 7.18 39.56
C PHE A 269 1.95 5.97 40.29
N VAL A 270 1.26 4.85 40.18
CA VAL A 270 1.72 3.53 40.64
C VAL A 270 1.35 2.46 39.63
N GLU A 271 2.25 1.51 39.45
CA GLU A 271 2.02 0.27 38.71
C GLU A 271 1.68 -0.86 39.68
N LEU A 272 0.64 -1.63 39.36
CA LEU A 272 0.05 -2.64 40.23
C LEU A 272 -0.15 -3.94 39.44
N SER A 273 0.55 -5.00 39.84
CA SER A 273 0.48 -6.32 39.22
C SER A 273 -0.16 -7.37 40.14
N LYS A 274 -0.53 -8.52 39.58
CA LYS A 274 -1.19 -9.62 40.30
C LYS A 274 -0.19 -10.32 41.24
N GLU A 275 -0.34 -10.14 42.55
CA GLU A 275 0.49 -10.85 43.54
C GLU A 275 0.38 -12.38 43.33
N LYS A 276 1.54 -13.05 43.18
CA LYS A 276 1.58 -14.53 43.12
C LYS A 276 1.25 -15.10 44.51
N PRO A 277 0.32 -16.07 44.63
CA PRO A 277 0.10 -16.74 45.91
C PRO A 277 1.36 -17.49 46.35
N PRO A 278 1.73 -17.44 47.64
CA PRO A 278 2.97 -18.04 48.14
C PRO A 278 2.90 -19.56 48.01
N SER A 279 3.65 -20.10 47.05
CA SER A 279 3.72 -21.54 46.80
C SER A 279 4.71 -22.23 47.74
N PRO A 280 4.36 -23.37 48.34
CA PRO A 280 5.17 -24.00 49.37
C PRO A 280 6.29 -24.85 48.77
N LEU A 281 7.42 -24.21 48.45
CA LEU A 281 8.81 -24.72 48.44
C LEU A 281 9.69 -23.68 47.71
N PRO A 282 10.92 -23.40 48.17
CA PRO A 282 11.79 -22.44 47.50
C PRO A 282 12.30 -23.03 46.18
N ALA A 283 11.75 -22.55 45.06
CA ALA A 283 12.44 -22.64 43.78
C ALA A 283 13.78 -21.90 43.87
N PRO A 284 14.82 -22.30 43.10
CA PRO A 284 16.03 -21.49 42.98
C PRO A 284 15.64 -20.07 42.53
N PRO A 285 16.30 -19.02 43.04
CA PRO A 285 15.98 -17.66 42.64
C PRO A 285 16.09 -17.55 41.11
N PRO A 286 15.18 -16.83 40.44
CA PRO A 286 15.36 -16.52 39.03
C PRO A 286 16.71 -15.82 38.85
N PRO A 287 17.38 -15.98 37.69
CA PRO A 287 18.59 -15.22 37.41
C PRO A 287 18.25 -13.72 37.58
N PRO A 288 19.08 -12.95 38.31
CA PRO A 288 18.81 -11.54 38.50
C PRO A 288 18.77 -10.85 37.13
N SER A 289 17.80 -9.96 36.95
CA SER A 289 17.75 -9.05 35.80
C SER A 289 19.11 -8.38 35.62
N PRO A 290 19.64 -8.26 34.39
CA PRO A 290 20.89 -7.54 34.18
C PRO A 290 20.75 -6.08 34.63
N LYS A 291 21.81 -5.59 35.27
CA LYS A 291 21.94 -4.20 35.67
C LYS A 291 22.50 -3.36 34.54
N TYR A 292 21.92 -2.18 34.36
CA TYR A 292 22.49 -1.11 33.55
C TYR A 292 22.86 0.04 34.48
N ILE A 293 24.10 0.50 34.41
CA ILE A 293 24.55 1.70 35.11
C ILE A 293 24.67 2.81 34.08
N ILE A 294 23.82 3.83 34.19
CA ILE A 294 23.76 4.97 33.27
C ILE A 294 24.46 6.14 33.96
N MET A 295 25.49 6.69 33.33
CA MET A 295 26.28 7.82 33.82
C MET A 295 26.09 8.99 32.85
N ILE A 296 25.60 10.13 33.32
CA ILE A 296 25.27 11.30 32.48
C ILE A 296 26.07 12.50 32.92
N GLN A 297 26.85 13.08 32.00
CA GLN A 297 27.60 14.31 32.23
C GLN A 297 26.83 15.52 31.70
N THR A 298 26.59 16.51 32.56
CA THR A 298 26.02 17.82 32.19
C THR A 298 27.15 18.84 31.97
N GLY A 299 27.01 19.70 30.96
CA GLY A 299 28.05 20.66 30.54
C GLY A 299 28.37 21.80 31.53
N ASP A 300 29.57 22.39 31.39
CA ASP A 300 30.14 23.43 32.27
C ASP A 300 30.08 24.87 31.70
N VAL A 301 28.91 25.32 31.22
CA VAL A 301 28.67 26.72 30.77
C VAL A 301 27.39 27.29 31.44
N PRO A 302 27.22 28.61 31.65
CA PRO A 302 26.03 29.14 32.32
C PRO A 302 24.71 28.78 31.63
N GLN A 303 23.63 28.62 32.41
CA GLN A 303 22.27 28.27 31.95
C GLN A 303 22.16 26.89 31.24
N GLN A 304 23.00 25.92 31.62
CA GLN A 304 23.01 24.56 31.08
C GLN A 304 22.42 23.49 32.00
N GLU A 305 22.03 23.85 33.22
CA GLU A 305 21.42 22.96 34.20
C GLU A 305 19.91 22.85 34.01
N THR A 306 19.33 21.73 34.45
CA THR A 306 17.88 21.54 34.41
C THR A 306 17.35 20.98 35.72
N THR A 307 16.20 21.50 36.16
CA THR A 307 15.41 20.95 37.26
C THR A 307 14.28 20.06 36.76
N GLU A 308 14.17 19.85 35.45
CA GLU A 308 13.11 19.06 34.82
C GLU A 308 13.41 17.56 34.83
N ASN A 309 12.34 16.80 34.74
CA ASN A 309 12.32 15.35 34.64
C ASN A 309 12.90 14.89 33.29
N ILE A 310 14.02 14.15 33.30
CA ILE A 310 14.63 13.57 32.10
C ILE A 310 14.23 12.10 31.95
N GLU A 311 13.69 11.74 30.81
CA GLU A 311 13.37 10.36 30.42
C GLU A 311 14.40 9.82 29.43
N ILE A 312 14.72 8.52 29.53
CA ILE A 312 15.56 7.77 28.59
C ILE A 312 14.84 6.50 28.10
N SER A 313 14.99 6.16 26.82
CA SER A 313 14.67 4.85 26.26
C SER A 313 15.95 4.23 25.70
N ILE A 314 16.15 2.93 25.87
CA ILE A 314 17.36 2.22 25.45
C ILE A 314 16.95 1.11 24.50
N ARG A 315 17.43 1.16 23.26
CA ARG A 315 17.16 0.13 22.26
C ARG A 315 18.38 -0.79 22.12
N GLY A 316 18.14 -2.09 22.25
CA GLY A 316 19.12 -3.11 21.94
C GLY A 316 18.80 -3.89 20.66
N SER A 317 19.63 -4.88 20.37
CA SER A 317 19.51 -5.76 19.20
C SER A 317 18.28 -6.68 19.24
N ASP A 318 17.80 -7.02 20.44
CA ASP A 318 16.77 -8.05 20.64
C ASP A 318 15.46 -7.48 21.22
N GLU A 319 15.55 -6.49 22.12
CA GLU A 319 14.40 -5.79 22.72
C GLU A 319 14.66 -4.27 22.89
N GLN A 320 13.66 -3.53 23.36
CA GLN A 320 13.77 -2.12 23.74
C GLN A 320 13.29 -1.92 25.18
N ILE A 321 14.02 -1.10 25.95
CA ILE A 321 13.55 -0.54 27.21
C ILE A 321 12.86 0.79 26.92
N ASP A 322 11.55 0.81 27.09
CA ASP A 322 10.73 2.02 26.93
C ASP A 322 10.93 3.01 28.08
N LYS A 323 10.84 4.30 27.75
CA LYS A 323 10.78 5.51 28.62
C LYS A 323 10.87 5.26 30.13
N ILE A 324 12.10 5.28 30.63
CA ILE A 324 12.45 5.33 32.06
C ILE A 324 12.65 6.79 32.46
N LEU A 325 11.97 7.23 33.51
CA LEU A 325 12.21 8.53 34.14
C LEU A 325 13.45 8.44 35.06
N LEU A 326 14.56 9.09 34.68
CA LEU A 326 15.88 8.87 35.30
C LEU A 326 15.93 9.21 36.80
N LYS A 327 15.21 10.25 37.25
CA LYS A 327 15.18 10.65 38.67
C LYS A 327 14.75 9.51 39.60
N ASP A 328 13.91 8.59 39.10
CA ASP A 328 13.37 7.46 39.84
C ASP A 328 14.38 6.32 40.03
N CYS A 329 15.55 6.43 39.39
CA CYS A 329 16.59 5.42 39.29
C CYS A 329 17.97 5.94 39.76
N ALA A 330 18.04 7.14 40.35
CA ALA A 330 19.30 7.74 40.80
C ALA A 330 19.92 6.95 41.96
N LYS A 331 21.22 6.63 41.88
CA LYS A 331 21.92 5.87 42.95
C LYS A 331 22.01 6.61 44.28
N PHE A 332 21.93 7.93 44.25
CA PHE A 332 22.03 8.81 45.42
C PHE A 332 20.87 9.82 45.41
N ASN A 333 20.18 9.97 46.54
CA ASN A 333 19.20 11.03 46.74
C ASN A 333 19.89 12.40 46.84
N ASN A 334 20.30 12.95 45.70
CA ASN A 334 20.71 14.33 45.54
C ASN A 334 19.52 15.12 44.99
N GLU A 335 19.08 16.17 45.69
CA GLU A 335 18.09 17.15 45.19
C GLU A 335 18.66 18.07 44.08
N GLN A 336 19.79 17.66 43.48
CA GLN A 336 20.66 18.43 42.60
C GLN A 336 21.19 17.52 41.48
N LEU A 337 20.28 16.85 40.77
CA LEU A 337 20.59 16.16 39.52
C LEU A 337 20.76 17.18 38.37
N PHE A 338 21.48 16.80 37.32
CA PHE A 338 21.67 17.55 36.08
C PHE A 338 22.13 19.01 36.28
N GLN A 339 22.92 19.23 37.34
CA GLN A 339 23.54 20.51 37.62
C GLN A 339 24.74 20.74 36.69
N LYS A 340 25.05 22.01 36.46
CA LYS A 340 26.17 22.44 35.62
C LYS A 340 27.48 21.73 36.02
N GLY A 341 28.09 21.02 35.07
CA GLY A 341 29.34 20.27 35.26
C GLY A 341 29.23 18.96 36.06
N ASN A 342 28.03 18.53 36.47
CA ASN A 342 27.84 17.34 37.29
C ASN A 342 27.83 16.03 36.48
N LEU A 343 28.29 14.95 37.11
CA LEU A 343 28.13 13.57 36.65
C LEU A 343 27.07 12.89 37.51
N ASP A 344 25.94 12.53 36.90
CA ASP A 344 24.81 11.88 37.57
C ASP A 344 24.78 10.37 37.26
N GLU A 345 24.68 9.53 38.29
CA GLU A 345 24.63 8.06 38.16
C GLU A 345 23.25 7.49 38.47
N PHE A 346 22.76 6.65 37.56
CA PHE A 346 21.49 5.94 37.65
C PHE A 346 21.72 4.43 37.53
N GLU A 347 20.91 3.63 38.22
CA GLU A 347 20.97 2.17 38.21
C GLU A 347 19.57 1.60 37.95
N ILE A 348 19.46 0.74 36.93
CA ILE A 348 18.19 0.08 36.56
C ILE A 348 18.38 -1.44 36.48
N ASP A 349 17.41 -2.17 37.02
CA ASP A 349 17.23 -3.62 36.84
C ASP A 349 16.16 -3.83 35.75
N HIS A 350 16.52 -4.32 34.55
CA HIS A 350 15.56 -4.53 33.45
C HIS A 350 15.81 -5.84 32.67
N THR A 351 14.94 -6.18 31.72
CA THR A 351 15.14 -7.30 30.79
C THR A 351 16.45 -7.16 29.99
N ASP A 352 16.91 -8.28 29.46
CA ASP A 352 18.11 -8.41 28.64
C ASP A 352 17.80 -8.03 27.19
N ILE A 353 18.24 -6.84 26.76
CA ILE A 353 17.89 -6.30 25.43
C ILE A 353 18.88 -6.65 24.30
N GLY A 354 19.90 -7.45 24.59
CA GLY A 354 21.04 -7.63 23.68
C GLY A 354 22.03 -6.46 23.68
N ASN A 355 22.80 -6.29 22.59
CA ASN A 355 23.76 -5.19 22.47
C ASN A 355 23.05 -3.85 22.31
N ILE A 356 23.48 -2.79 22.99
CA ILE A 356 22.84 -1.47 22.90
C ILE A 356 23.15 -0.84 21.54
N GLU A 357 22.12 -0.60 20.72
CA GLU A 357 22.24 -0.02 19.38
C GLU A 357 22.08 1.52 19.40
N SER A 358 21.19 2.03 20.25
CA SER A 358 20.90 3.47 20.37
C SER A 358 20.15 3.80 21.65
N ILE A 359 20.26 5.04 22.10
CA ILE A 359 19.47 5.61 23.21
C ILE A 359 18.69 6.82 22.73
N THR A 360 17.50 7.04 23.30
CA THR A 360 16.68 8.24 23.08
C THR A 360 16.46 8.92 24.43
N ILE A 361 16.89 10.17 24.58
CA ILE A 361 16.82 10.92 25.85
C ILE A 361 16.17 12.30 25.65
N GLY A 362 15.39 12.76 26.63
CA GLY A 362 14.67 14.02 26.53
C GLY A 362 13.89 14.41 27.78
N PHE A 363 13.16 15.53 27.72
CA PHE A 363 12.30 15.99 28.81
C PHE A 363 10.97 15.21 28.82
N SER A 364 10.53 14.73 29.99
CA SER A 364 9.29 13.95 30.12
C SER A 364 8.04 14.76 29.75
N ASP A 365 7.94 15.99 30.26
CA ASP A 365 6.86 16.94 30.00
C ASP A 365 7.27 18.33 30.51
N SER A 366 7.64 19.26 29.62
CA SER A 366 8.11 20.60 30.03
C SER A 366 7.35 21.72 29.32
N GLN A 367 6.63 22.54 30.11
CA GLN A 367 5.86 23.71 29.64
C GLN A 367 6.60 25.06 29.84
N GLN A 368 7.85 25.05 30.32
CA GLN A 368 8.66 26.24 30.60
C GLN A 368 9.89 26.30 29.70
N ASN A 369 10.25 27.48 29.18
CA ASN A 369 11.41 27.72 28.30
C ASN A 369 12.77 27.33 28.93
N ILE A 370 13.13 26.04 28.88
CA ILE A 370 14.30 25.45 29.56
C ILE A 370 15.27 24.89 28.51
N ALA A 371 16.56 24.91 28.84
CA ALA A 371 17.64 24.39 27.99
C ALA A 371 18.66 23.64 28.87
N TRP A 372 19.08 22.46 28.42
CA TRP A 372 20.04 21.58 29.10
C TRP A 372 21.15 21.20 28.13
N LEU A 373 22.43 21.28 28.52
CA LEU A 373 23.52 20.71 27.73
C LEU A 373 23.87 19.32 28.25
N LEU A 374 23.47 18.31 27.49
CA LEU A 374 23.95 16.95 27.63
C LEU A 374 25.34 16.83 27.01
N GLU A 375 26.37 16.58 27.82
CA GLU A 375 27.75 16.50 27.35
C GLU A 375 28.07 15.10 26.80
N SER A 376 27.84 14.06 27.61
CA SER A 376 27.98 12.65 27.22
C SER A 376 27.16 11.72 28.11
N ILE A 377 26.89 10.51 27.61
CA ILE A 377 26.31 9.41 28.38
C ILE A 377 27.24 8.20 28.29
N ASN A 378 27.43 7.47 29.38
CA ASN A 378 28.08 6.17 29.38
C ASN A 378 27.13 5.14 30.00
N ILE A 379 26.93 4.00 29.35
CA ILE A 379 26.12 2.91 29.89
C ILE A 379 26.99 1.68 30.08
N GLU A 380 27.18 1.27 31.33
CA GLU A 380 27.80 -0.01 31.66
C GLU A 380 26.73 -1.11 31.67
N TYR A 381 26.94 -2.15 30.86
CA TYR A 381 26.02 -3.26 30.68
C TYR A 381 26.78 -4.53 30.25
N LYS A 382 26.62 -5.62 31.01
CA LYS A 382 27.28 -6.92 30.77
C LYS A 382 28.79 -6.80 30.48
N GLU A 383 29.53 -6.15 31.37
CA GLU A 383 31.00 -5.91 31.26
C GLU A 383 31.44 -5.01 30.08
N ASN A 384 30.52 -4.56 29.23
CA ASN A 384 30.77 -3.56 28.19
C ASN A 384 30.41 -2.15 28.69
N ILE A 385 31.17 -1.14 28.25
CA ILE A 385 30.84 0.27 28.46
C ILE A 385 30.53 0.88 27.10
N TYR A 386 29.29 1.30 26.91
CA TYR A 386 28.82 1.99 25.72
C TYR A 386 28.97 3.50 25.95
N HIS A 387 29.87 4.12 25.19
CA HIS A 387 30.13 5.56 25.23
C HIS A 387 29.24 6.28 24.22
N PHE A 388 28.59 7.37 24.60
CA PHE A 388 27.75 8.20 23.73
C PHE A 388 28.21 9.66 23.84
N GLN A 389 29.02 10.13 22.90
CA GLN A 389 29.36 11.56 22.84
C GLN A 389 28.19 12.36 22.28
N SER A 390 27.74 13.35 23.04
CA SER A 390 26.47 14.03 22.78
C SER A 390 26.68 15.50 22.43
N GLN A 391 27.28 16.28 23.34
CA GLN A 391 27.41 17.74 23.23
C GLN A 391 26.09 18.41 22.74
N CYS A 392 24.94 17.87 23.15
CA CYS A 392 23.60 18.23 22.66
C CYS A 392 22.92 19.25 23.58
N TRP A 393 22.52 20.40 23.04
CA TRP A 393 21.52 21.24 23.70
C TRP A 393 20.11 20.70 23.47
N LEU A 394 19.50 20.18 24.53
CA LEU A 394 18.08 19.86 24.59
C LEU A 394 17.31 21.10 25.04
N SER A 395 16.25 21.48 24.32
CA SER A 395 15.48 22.70 24.58
C SER A 395 14.04 22.55 24.12
N ASN A 396 13.12 23.12 24.90
CA ASN A 396 11.68 23.17 24.58
C ASN A 396 11.18 24.59 24.26
N ARG A 397 12.08 25.57 24.04
CA ARG A 397 11.71 26.95 23.74
C ARG A 397 10.82 27.00 22.49
N LEU A 398 9.74 27.80 22.57
CA LEU A 398 8.65 27.90 21.58
C LEU A 398 9.09 27.69 20.12
N GLY A 399 8.62 26.59 19.52
CA GLY A 399 8.83 26.27 18.09
C GLY A 399 10.09 25.44 17.77
N SER A 400 11.00 25.23 18.73
CA SER A 400 12.17 24.37 18.51
C SER A 400 11.84 22.88 18.71
N SER A 401 12.37 22.00 17.84
CA SER A 401 11.98 20.56 17.81
C SER A 401 12.77 19.67 18.78
N PHE A 402 13.40 20.22 19.81
CA PHE A 402 14.54 19.60 20.50
C PHE A 402 14.28 19.15 21.94
N SER A 403 13.06 18.72 22.26
CA SER A 403 12.77 18.14 23.57
C SER A 403 13.32 16.72 23.74
N TRP A 404 13.73 16.06 22.65
CA TRP A 404 14.24 14.68 22.61
C TRP A 404 15.38 14.56 21.58
N VAL A 405 16.33 13.66 21.84
CA VAL A 405 17.47 13.35 20.98
C VAL A 405 17.76 11.85 20.96
N THR A 406 18.13 11.29 19.80
CA THR A 406 18.54 9.88 19.66
C THR A 406 20.01 9.80 19.30
N ILE A 407 20.77 9.04 20.09
CA ILE A 407 22.25 8.96 20.06
C ILE A 407 22.66 7.50 19.94
N LYS A 408 23.72 7.21 19.18
CA LYS A 408 24.32 5.88 19.03
C LYS A 408 25.65 5.77 19.80
N PRO A 409 26.11 4.57 20.16
CA PRO A 409 27.38 4.41 20.83
C PRO A 409 28.56 4.69 19.88
N ASP A 410 29.66 5.19 20.44
CA ASP A 410 30.91 5.50 19.74
C ASP A 410 31.65 4.21 19.35
N GLU A 411 31.32 3.64 18.18
CA GLU A 411 32.25 2.75 17.48
C GLU A 411 33.31 3.58 16.74
N SER A 412 34.55 3.06 16.68
CA SER A 412 35.75 3.80 16.25
C SER A 412 35.56 4.61 14.96
N ASN A 413 35.68 5.93 15.08
CA ASN A 413 35.16 6.95 14.15
C ASN A 413 35.56 6.81 12.67
N ASP A 414 34.58 7.08 11.79
CA ASP A 414 34.77 7.85 10.57
C ASP A 414 33.96 9.17 10.67
N ASP A 415 34.55 10.17 11.33
CA ASP A 415 33.97 11.52 11.38
C ASP A 415 34.02 12.18 9.99
N ILE A 416 32.91 12.72 9.52
CA ILE A 416 32.81 13.44 8.25
C ILE A 416 32.85 14.96 8.47
N ASN A 417 33.62 15.65 7.63
CA ASN A 417 33.59 17.12 7.54
C ASN A 417 32.42 17.56 6.65
N TYR A 418 31.33 18.04 7.23
CA TYR A 418 30.24 18.71 6.55
C TYR A 418 30.61 20.18 6.27
N LYS A 419 30.30 20.70 5.08
CA LYS A 419 30.40 22.14 4.81
C LYS A 419 29.02 22.80 4.97
N VAL A 420 28.95 23.80 5.86
CA VAL A 420 27.73 24.54 6.22
C VAL A 420 27.85 25.98 5.76
N THR A 421 26.95 26.42 4.88
CA THR A 421 26.87 27.81 4.42
C THR A 421 25.62 28.47 4.98
N VAL A 422 25.78 29.47 5.86
CA VAL A 422 24.67 30.24 6.44
C VAL A 422 24.49 31.52 5.64
N VAL A 423 23.27 31.79 5.19
CA VAL A 423 22.87 33.03 4.50
C VAL A 423 21.84 33.76 5.35
N THR A 424 22.06 35.04 5.66
CA THR A 424 21.15 35.86 6.45
C THR A 424 20.28 36.75 5.55
N GLY A 425 19.06 37.05 6.00
CA GLY A 425 18.14 37.95 5.30
C GLY A 425 18.33 39.43 5.67
N GLU A 426 17.29 40.23 5.45
CA GLU A 426 17.26 41.68 5.79
C GLU A 426 17.41 42.00 7.30
N SER A 427 17.43 40.98 8.16
CA SER A 427 17.65 41.08 9.61
C SER A 427 18.85 40.23 10.02
N GLY A 428 19.79 40.87 10.72
CA GLY A 428 21.00 40.23 11.27
C GLY A 428 20.84 39.97 12.77
N VAL A 429 21.66 39.06 13.30
CA VAL A 429 21.53 38.53 14.67
C VAL A 429 22.89 38.51 15.37
N ASP A 430 22.95 39.00 16.60
CA ASP A 430 24.17 39.08 17.43
C ASP A 430 24.20 37.94 18.49
N ALA A 431 23.91 36.71 18.04
CA ALA A 431 23.69 35.51 18.86
C ALA A 431 24.53 34.32 18.37
N ASN A 432 24.82 33.36 19.25
CA ASN A 432 25.41 32.09 18.84
C ASN A 432 24.35 31.24 18.12
N VAL A 433 24.66 30.79 16.91
CA VAL A 433 23.78 29.91 16.11
C VAL A 433 24.11 28.44 16.39
N ILE A 434 23.07 27.63 16.60
CA ILE A 434 23.13 26.19 16.86
C ILE A 434 22.61 25.45 15.63
N LEU A 435 23.28 24.38 15.21
CA LEU A 435 22.89 23.54 14.06
C LEU A 435 22.72 22.08 14.50
N CYS A 436 21.67 21.42 14.02
CA CYS A 436 21.46 19.98 14.20
C CYS A 436 21.11 19.33 12.85
N ILE A 437 21.79 18.23 12.52
CA ILE A 437 21.64 17.53 11.23
C ILE A 437 21.03 16.15 11.49
N TYR A 438 19.98 15.80 10.75
CA TYR A 438 19.23 14.54 10.89
C TYR A 438 19.40 13.64 9.67
N GLY A 439 19.63 12.35 9.95
CA GLY A 439 19.98 11.32 8.99
C GLY A 439 18.87 10.45 8.41
N ASP A 440 19.28 9.34 7.79
CA ASP A 440 18.39 8.35 7.17
C ASP A 440 17.50 7.59 8.18
N ASP A 441 17.93 7.50 9.43
CA ASP A 441 17.28 6.80 10.55
C ASP A 441 16.85 7.78 11.67
N GLU A 442 16.69 9.06 11.33
CA GLU A 442 16.44 10.18 12.25
C GLU A 442 17.52 10.41 13.31
N THR A 443 18.68 9.74 13.23
CA THR A 443 19.79 10.03 14.13
C THR A 443 20.30 11.46 13.94
N THR A 444 20.57 12.10 15.07
CA THR A 444 21.11 13.46 15.14
C THR A 444 22.61 13.44 15.34
N THR A 445 23.34 14.19 14.52
CA THR A 445 24.61 14.76 14.98
C THR A 445 24.41 16.18 15.47
N THR A 446 24.71 16.38 16.75
CA THR A 446 24.72 17.71 17.37
C THR A 446 26.14 18.08 17.72
N THR A 447 26.82 18.69 16.77
CA THR A 447 28.11 19.32 17.04
C THR A 447 27.89 20.74 17.54
N ASN A 448 28.18 20.95 18.83
CA ASN A 448 28.29 22.27 19.44
C ASN A 448 29.48 23.08 18.89
N LEU A 449 29.36 23.50 17.63
CA LEU A 449 30.01 24.71 17.17
C LEU A 449 29.12 25.89 17.58
N ALA A 450 29.29 26.33 18.82
CA ALA A 450 29.12 27.75 19.09
C ALA A 450 30.06 28.46 18.11
N LEU A 451 29.50 29.18 17.14
CA LEU A 451 30.23 29.90 16.10
C LEU A 451 30.89 31.15 16.70
N LYS A 452 31.76 30.91 17.68
CA LYS A 452 32.58 31.90 18.33
C LYS A 452 33.64 32.36 17.36
N THR A 453 33.70 33.69 17.26
CA THR A 453 34.79 34.48 16.71
C THR A 453 36.15 33.79 16.86
N THR A 454 36.91 33.79 15.76
CA THR A 454 38.29 33.31 15.75
C THR A 454 39.12 34.06 16.79
N LYS A 455 40.24 33.45 17.23
CA LYS A 455 41.16 34.01 18.25
C LYS A 455 41.80 35.37 17.88
N ASP A 456 41.48 35.91 16.70
CA ASP A 456 42.16 37.05 16.08
C ASP A 456 41.32 38.34 16.09
N GLY A 457 40.13 38.34 16.71
CA GLY A 457 39.43 39.58 17.10
C GLY A 457 38.85 40.41 15.96
N SER A 458 38.41 39.77 14.88
CA SER A 458 37.52 40.38 13.88
C SER A 458 36.12 39.80 14.03
N ASP A 459 35.13 40.66 14.32
CA ASP A 459 33.76 40.25 14.59
C ASP A 459 33.10 39.68 13.33
N ALA A 460 32.94 38.35 13.29
CA ALA A 460 32.05 37.70 12.33
C ALA A 460 30.61 37.75 12.85
N LYS A 461 29.95 38.89 12.67
CA LYS A 461 28.51 39.03 12.95
C LYS A 461 27.71 38.36 11.85
N PHE A 462 26.55 37.79 12.19
CA PHE A 462 25.51 37.44 11.23
C PHE A 462 24.81 38.72 10.77
N ASP A 463 25.54 39.58 10.07
CA ASP A 463 25.07 40.85 9.53
C ASP A 463 24.00 40.62 8.45
N ARG A 464 23.20 41.64 8.16
CA ARG A 464 22.13 41.59 7.15
C ARG A 464 22.69 41.27 5.77
N GLU A 465 22.00 40.41 5.01
CA GLU A 465 22.37 40.00 3.64
C GLU A 465 23.80 39.42 3.50
N SER A 466 24.32 38.78 4.56
CA SER A 466 25.65 38.17 4.57
C SER A 466 25.59 36.66 4.30
N THR A 467 26.73 36.10 3.85
CA THR A 467 26.92 34.66 3.66
C THR A 467 28.21 34.25 4.34
N VAL A 468 28.15 33.26 5.23
CA VAL A 468 29.28 32.78 6.04
C VAL A 468 29.38 31.26 5.94
N GLU A 469 30.56 30.74 5.66
CA GLU A 469 30.82 29.30 5.57
C GLU A 469 31.58 28.76 6.79
N PHE A 470 31.24 27.54 7.20
CA PHE A 470 31.85 26.82 8.31
C PHE A 470 32.09 25.36 7.93
N ASP A 471 33.24 24.81 8.34
CA ASP A 471 33.52 23.38 8.25
C ASP A 471 33.19 22.72 9.60
N LEU A 472 32.35 21.68 9.57
CA LEU A 472 31.73 21.03 10.72
C LEU A 472 32.10 19.54 10.74
N LYS A 473 32.90 19.11 11.72
CA LYS A 473 33.35 17.72 11.83
C LYS A 473 32.44 16.91 12.77
N ALA A 474 31.63 16.01 12.24
CA ALA A 474 30.65 15.22 13.00
C ALA A 474 30.51 13.78 12.46
N VAL A 475 29.86 12.89 13.22
CA VAL A 475 29.58 11.49 12.81
C VAL A 475 28.77 11.43 11.50
N ASP A 476 28.89 10.35 10.72
CA ASP A 476 28.05 10.16 9.54
C ASP A 476 26.58 9.86 9.91
N VAL A 477 25.64 10.70 9.45
CA VAL A 477 24.18 10.50 9.56
C VAL A 477 23.55 9.89 8.30
N GLY A 478 24.32 9.47 7.30
CA GLY A 478 23.81 8.96 6.03
C GLY A 478 23.31 10.09 5.12
N LYS A 479 22.12 9.95 4.53
CA LYS A 479 21.48 10.99 3.72
C LYS A 479 20.76 11.99 4.63
N ILE A 480 21.16 13.26 4.57
CA ILE A 480 20.54 14.33 5.37
C ILE A 480 19.07 14.47 4.95
N LYS A 481 18.15 14.23 5.89
CA LYS A 481 16.69 14.37 5.69
C LYS A 481 16.14 15.68 6.25
N LYS A 482 16.73 16.20 7.32
CA LYS A 482 16.28 17.42 8.01
C LYS A 482 17.48 18.13 8.63
N ILE A 483 17.39 19.46 8.70
CA ILE A 483 18.35 20.32 9.40
C ILE A 483 17.53 21.31 10.22
N ASN A 484 17.89 21.48 11.49
CA ASN A 484 17.31 22.50 12.36
C ASN A 484 18.38 23.53 12.76
N ILE A 485 17.95 24.79 12.91
CA ILE A 485 18.80 25.92 13.28
C ILE A 485 18.16 26.63 14.48
N GLY A 486 18.96 27.04 15.47
CA GLY A 486 18.52 27.81 16.65
C GLY A 486 19.50 28.91 17.05
N HIS A 487 19.16 29.71 18.04
CA HIS A 487 20.05 30.75 18.61
C HIS A 487 19.86 30.91 20.13
N ASP A 488 20.80 31.58 20.81
CA ASP A 488 20.85 31.65 22.29
C ASP A 488 20.24 32.92 22.94
N VAL A 489 19.94 34.00 22.18
CA VAL A 489 19.46 35.28 22.76
C VAL A 489 17.95 35.34 23.02
N GLU A 490 17.55 36.12 24.02
CA GLU A 490 16.30 35.98 24.80
C GLU A 490 15.17 37.00 24.47
N GLN A 491 15.14 37.66 23.30
CA GLN A 491 14.12 38.69 23.00
C GLN A 491 13.54 38.74 21.57
N SER A 492 12.24 39.09 21.54
CA SER A 492 11.37 39.55 20.44
C SER A 492 10.63 38.51 19.59
N ASP A 493 9.30 38.69 19.53
CA ASP A 493 8.35 37.87 18.79
C ASP A 493 8.39 38.14 17.27
N LEU A 494 9.06 37.28 16.50
CA LEU A 494 8.82 37.13 15.07
C LEU A 494 8.92 35.66 14.65
N PRO A 495 8.02 35.13 13.80
CA PRO A 495 8.15 33.80 13.24
C PRO A 495 9.28 33.76 12.21
N LEU A 496 10.19 32.80 12.35
CA LEU A 496 11.20 32.48 11.34
C LEU A 496 10.55 31.70 10.20
N ASP A 497 10.33 32.36 9.06
CA ASP A 497 10.19 31.67 7.77
C ASP A 497 11.45 30.82 7.54
N GLN A 498 11.30 29.51 7.32
CA GLN A 498 12.43 28.58 7.23
C GLN A 498 13.00 28.52 5.80
N PRO A 499 14.23 29.00 5.53
CA PRO A 499 14.96 28.64 4.32
C PRO A 499 15.58 27.24 4.45
N ILE A 500 15.49 26.44 3.40
CA ILE A 500 16.20 25.16 3.32
C ILE A 500 17.66 25.45 2.99
N ILE A 501 18.58 25.16 3.93
CA ILE A 501 20.03 25.31 3.70
C ILE A 501 20.60 24.02 3.07
N PRO A 502 21.31 24.09 1.93
CA PRO A 502 22.03 22.95 1.39
C PRO A 502 23.35 22.73 2.13
N VAL A 503 23.38 21.77 3.06
CA VAL A 503 24.63 21.22 3.60
C VAL A 503 25.12 20.10 2.67
N THR A 504 26.40 20.13 2.30
CA THR A 504 27.00 19.13 1.41
C THR A 504 28.04 18.27 2.15
N LYS A 505 27.89 16.95 2.03
CA LYS A 505 28.94 15.98 2.35
C LYS A 505 30.13 16.14 1.38
N PRO A 506 31.32 15.63 1.75
CA PRO A 506 32.40 15.39 0.80
C PRO A 506 31.96 14.37 -0.27
N SER A 507 31.53 14.92 -1.40
CA SER A 507 31.31 14.31 -2.71
C SER A 507 31.48 12.78 -2.85
N ASP A 508 30.36 12.08 -3.10
CA ASP A 508 30.32 11.22 -4.29
C ASP A 508 30.85 12.04 -5.47
N PRO A 509 31.76 11.52 -6.31
CA PRO A 509 32.51 12.31 -7.28
C PRO A 509 31.57 13.13 -8.17
N LYS A 510 31.54 14.45 -7.96
CA LYS A 510 30.72 15.35 -8.77
C LYS A 510 31.35 15.48 -10.15
N ILE A 511 30.55 15.22 -11.17
CA ILE A 511 30.95 15.29 -12.57
C ILE A 511 30.21 16.41 -13.28
N GLU A 512 30.76 16.87 -14.41
CA GLU A 512 30.16 17.91 -15.22
C GLU A 512 28.99 17.34 -16.07
N TYR A 513 27.79 17.88 -15.86
CA TYR A 513 26.64 17.69 -16.73
C TYR A 513 26.49 18.92 -17.62
N SER A 514 26.40 18.70 -18.93
CA SER A 514 26.15 19.74 -19.92
C SER A 514 24.68 19.70 -20.36
N ILE A 515 23.87 20.63 -19.85
CA ILE A 515 22.42 20.64 -20.00
C ILE A 515 22.01 21.73 -20.98
N THR A 516 21.38 21.36 -22.09
CA THR A 516 20.87 22.31 -23.10
C THR A 516 19.36 22.32 -23.08
N VAL A 517 18.74 23.47 -22.86
CA VAL A 517 17.28 23.65 -22.84
C VAL A 517 16.84 24.49 -24.02
N LYS A 518 15.87 23.99 -24.79
CA LYS A 518 15.24 24.69 -25.91
C LYS A 518 13.86 25.22 -25.48
N THR A 519 13.71 26.54 -25.49
CA THR A 519 12.43 27.24 -25.32
C THR A 519 11.76 27.42 -26.69
N GLY A 520 10.46 27.16 -26.76
CA GLY A 520 9.70 27.17 -28.01
C GLY A 520 9.44 28.56 -28.59
N ASP A 521 8.86 28.63 -29.79
CA ASP A 521 8.63 29.88 -30.54
C ASP A 521 7.20 30.45 -30.39
N PHE A 522 6.54 30.20 -29.27
CA PHE A 522 5.23 30.75 -28.96
C PHE A 522 5.36 32.12 -28.27
N ARG A 523 4.37 33.00 -28.45
CA ARG A 523 4.37 34.32 -27.78
C ARG A 523 4.34 34.14 -26.27
N ASN A 524 5.23 34.83 -25.55
CA ASN A 524 5.42 34.73 -24.10
C ASN A 524 5.84 33.33 -23.61
N SER A 525 6.54 32.55 -24.43
CA SER A 525 7.03 31.19 -24.10
C SER A 525 8.20 31.13 -23.11
N GLY A 526 8.71 32.26 -22.62
CA GLY A 526 9.86 32.34 -21.72
C GLY A 526 9.48 32.49 -20.24
N THR A 527 10.39 32.11 -19.33
CA THR A 527 10.26 32.30 -17.88
C THR A 527 11.35 33.23 -17.34
N ASN A 528 10.96 34.08 -16.38
CA ASN A 528 11.88 34.92 -15.62
C ASN A 528 12.24 34.33 -14.24
N GLY A 529 11.43 33.41 -13.72
CA GLY A 529 11.69 32.75 -12.43
C GLY A 529 12.75 31.65 -12.51
N PRO A 530 13.28 31.21 -11.36
CA PRO A 530 14.28 30.15 -11.26
C PRO A 530 13.76 28.84 -11.86
N VAL A 531 14.67 28.10 -12.48
CA VAL A 531 14.42 26.83 -13.17
C VAL A 531 15.27 25.75 -12.51
N TYR A 532 14.65 24.69 -12.02
CA TYR A 532 15.33 23.56 -11.39
C TYR A 532 15.17 22.31 -12.24
N ILE A 533 16.23 21.50 -12.35
CA ILE A 533 16.19 20.17 -12.95
C ILE A 533 16.75 19.13 -11.98
N ASN A 534 16.07 18.00 -11.84
CA ASN A 534 16.55 16.83 -11.12
C ASN A 534 16.70 15.67 -12.12
N ILE A 535 17.84 14.98 -12.11
CA ILE A 535 18.21 13.98 -13.12
C ILE A 535 18.29 12.62 -12.45
N PHE A 536 17.68 11.59 -13.07
CA PHE A 536 17.57 10.24 -12.54
C PHE A 536 18.13 9.18 -13.49
N SER A 537 18.73 8.15 -12.90
CA SER A 537 19.21 6.94 -13.57
C SER A 537 18.12 5.85 -13.64
N ARG A 538 18.47 4.67 -14.18
CA ARG A 538 17.58 3.49 -14.20
C ARG A 538 17.40 2.84 -12.82
N ASP A 539 18.40 2.91 -11.97
CA ASP A 539 18.43 2.39 -10.60
C ASP A 539 17.94 3.42 -9.56
N ASN A 540 17.19 4.45 -9.99
CA ASN A 540 16.65 5.53 -9.16
C ASN A 540 17.71 6.32 -8.34
N LYS A 541 18.99 6.29 -8.74
CA LYS A 541 19.94 7.32 -8.31
C LYS A 541 19.51 8.65 -8.92
N GLN A 542 19.73 9.73 -8.16
CA GLN A 542 19.32 11.07 -8.52
C GLN A 542 20.44 12.08 -8.26
N THR A 543 20.50 13.14 -9.05
CA THR A 543 21.26 14.33 -8.68
C THR A 543 20.59 15.08 -7.53
N GLU A 544 21.27 16.09 -7.01
CA GLU A 544 20.62 17.23 -6.35
C GLU A 544 19.68 18.00 -7.30
N ASP A 545 18.85 18.91 -6.77
CA ASP A 545 18.06 19.85 -7.56
C ASP A 545 19.00 20.92 -8.18
N LEU A 546 19.26 20.80 -9.48
CA LEU A 546 20.21 21.65 -10.20
C LEU A 546 19.52 22.92 -10.70
N LEU A 547 19.97 24.07 -10.19
CA LEU A 547 19.49 25.39 -10.61
C LEU A 547 20.10 25.79 -11.97
N LEU A 548 19.25 26.04 -12.97
CA LEU A 548 19.62 26.41 -14.35
C LEU A 548 19.51 27.92 -14.62
N THR A 549 19.70 28.78 -13.63
CA THR A 549 19.69 30.24 -13.81
C THR A 549 21.02 30.89 -13.52
N ALA A 550 21.47 31.74 -14.45
CA ALA A 550 22.34 32.87 -14.11
C ALA A 550 21.42 34.07 -13.79
N PRO A 551 21.70 34.87 -12.73
CA PRO A 551 20.85 35.99 -12.31
C PRO A 551 20.55 37.02 -13.42
N ASP A 552 21.42 37.12 -14.42
CA ASP A 552 21.45 38.26 -15.35
C ASP A 552 20.58 38.08 -16.60
N LYS A 553 20.07 36.87 -16.91
CA LYS A 553 19.51 36.54 -18.24
C LYS A 553 18.39 35.47 -18.22
N PRO A 554 17.10 35.84 -18.32
CA PRO A 554 15.96 34.91 -18.30
C PRO A 554 15.80 34.06 -19.57
N PHE A 555 15.03 32.98 -19.50
CA PHE A 555 14.67 32.18 -20.69
C PHE A 555 13.73 32.98 -21.58
N THR A 556 14.07 33.17 -22.86
CA THR A 556 13.28 33.96 -23.81
C THR A 556 12.71 33.08 -24.93
N GLN A 557 11.67 33.57 -25.60
CA GLN A 557 11.08 32.91 -26.77
C GLN A 557 12.14 32.50 -27.80
N SER A 558 12.00 31.30 -28.35
CA SER A 558 12.94 30.66 -29.29
C SER A 558 14.36 30.43 -28.77
N SER A 559 14.69 30.80 -27.52
CA SER A 559 16.06 30.69 -27.02
C SER A 559 16.51 29.23 -26.84
N THR A 560 17.80 29.00 -27.06
CA THR A 560 18.48 27.73 -26.77
C THR A 560 19.61 28.07 -25.83
N ARG A 561 19.61 27.49 -24.63
CA ARG A 561 20.56 27.82 -23.57
C ARG A 561 21.26 26.57 -23.10
N LYS A 562 22.58 26.65 -22.96
CA LYS A 562 23.44 25.56 -22.49
C LYS A 562 24.04 25.95 -21.15
N PHE A 563 23.97 25.04 -20.20
CA PHE A 563 24.43 25.15 -18.83
C PHE A 563 25.48 24.06 -18.58
N GLN A 564 26.49 24.39 -17.79
CA GLN A 564 27.45 23.43 -17.24
C GLN A 564 27.24 23.42 -15.74
N VAL A 565 26.84 22.29 -15.18
CA VAL A 565 26.54 22.13 -13.76
C VAL A 565 27.26 20.90 -13.23
N TYR A 566 27.76 20.98 -12.00
CA TYR A 566 28.44 19.87 -11.34
C TYR A 566 27.46 19.19 -10.39
N ALA A 567 27.23 17.90 -10.59
CA ALA A 567 26.23 17.12 -9.86
C ALA A 567 26.78 15.73 -9.54
N THR A 568 26.13 15.02 -8.62
CA THR A 568 26.46 13.62 -8.30
C THR A 568 26.47 12.75 -9.57
N ASP A 569 27.44 11.86 -9.71
CA ASP A 569 27.45 10.87 -10.79
C ASP A 569 26.34 9.81 -10.58
N ILE A 570 25.34 9.81 -11.46
CA ILE A 570 24.26 8.81 -11.48
C ILE A 570 24.44 7.78 -12.60
N GLY A 571 25.53 7.86 -13.38
CA GLY A 571 25.72 7.13 -14.62
C GLY A 571 24.90 7.71 -15.78
N LYS A 572 24.15 6.85 -16.48
CA LYS A 572 23.38 7.23 -17.67
C LYS A 572 22.04 7.88 -17.29
N PRO A 573 21.76 9.14 -17.69
CA PRO A 573 20.44 9.75 -17.50
C PRO A 573 19.34 8.96 -18.20
N GLN A 574 18.20 8.79 -17.53
CA GLN A 574 17.03 8.09 -18.06
C GLN A 574 15.74 8.89 -17.88
N ARG A 575 15.61 9.62 -16.78
CA ARG A 575 14.43 10.39 -16.41
C ARG A 575 14.87 11.73 -15.83
N ILE A 576 14.10 12.79 -16.06
CA ILE A 576 14.30 14.10 -15.43
C ILE A 576 12.99 14.64 -14.90
N ILE A 577 13.05 15.48 -13.87
CA ILE A 577 11.97 16.39 -13.49
C ILE A 577 12.50 17.81 -13.69
N ILE A 578 11.79 18.65 -14.43
CA ILE A 578 12.14 20.06 -14.63
C ILE A 578 10.97 20.95 -14.20
N ARG A 579 11.26 22.00 -13.42
CA ARG A 579 10.26 22.95 -12.89
C ARG A 579 10.72 24.39 -13.03
N HIS A 580 9.78 25.34 -13.05
CA HIS A 580 10.06 26.76 -12.86
C HIS A 580 9.12 27.36 -11.81
N GLU A 581 9.54 28.43 -11.12
CA GLU A 581 8.78 29.00 -9.99
C GLU A 581 7.99 30.27 -10.33
N ASP A 582 8.05 30.72 -11.59
CA ASP A 582 7.28 31.87 -12.07
C ASP A 582 5.80 31.53 -12.27
N LYS A 583 4.99 31.80 -11.26
CA LYS A 583 3.53 31.63 -11.30
C LYS A 583 2.82 32.64 -12.23
N SER A 584 3.52 33.68 -12.70
CA SER A 584 2.94 34.78 -13.49
C SER A 584 3.12 34.62 -15.00
N THR A 585 4.18 33.94 -15.43
CA THR A 585 4.45 33.63 -16.84
C THR A 585 4.19 32.16 -17.16
N GLY A 586 4.25 31.80 -18.44
CA GLY A 586 4.22 30.40 -18.88
C GLY A 586 5.51 30.08 -19.61
N TRP A 587 6.07 28.91 -19.36
CA TRP A 587 7.29 28.47 -20.02
C TRP A 587 7.00 27.34 -21.01
N TYR A 588 7.20 27.57 -22.31
CA TYR A 588 7.06 26.50 -23.31
C TYR A 588 8.42 25.85 -23.57
N VAL A 589 8.54 24.58 -23.22
CA VAL A 589 9.77 23.81 -23.41
C VAL A 589 9.58 22.88 -24.62
N ASP A 590 10.47 22.97 -25.60
CA ASP A 590 10.50 22.04 -26.74
C ASP A 590 11.17 20.73 -26.28
N TYR A 591 12.43 20.83 -25.84
CA TYR A 591 13.23 19.70 -25.36
C TYR A 591 14.38 20.15 -24.43
N ILE A 592 14.93 19.18 -23.71
CA ILE A 592 16.17 19.27 -22.95
C ILE A 592 17.15 18.23 -23.50
N GLU A 593 18.44 18.55 -23.60
CA GLU A 593 19.52 17.59 -23.87
C GLU A 593 20.48 17.58 -22.70
N ILE A 594 20.88 16.40 -22.25
CA ILE A 594 21.86 16.21 -21.19
C ILE A 594 23.03 15.41 -21.75
N SER A 595 24.20 16.03 -21.77
CA SER A 595 25.47 15.39 -22.08
C SER A 595 26.23 15.14 -20.79
N VAL A 596 26.55 13.88 -20.50
CA VAL A 596 27.38 13.49 -19.35
C VAL A 596 28.13 12.21 -19.71
N HIS A 597 29.40 12.10 -19.32
CA HIS A 597 30.32 11.09 -19.85
C HIS A 597 30.31 11.09 -21.40
N ASN A 598 30.00 9.94 -22.01
CA ASN A 598 29.83 9.75 -23.45
C ASN A 598 28.34 9.66 -23.87
N PHE A 599 27.40 9.92 -22.95
CA PHE A 599 25.97 9.88 -23.23
C PHE A 599 25.47 11.27 -23.62
N LEU A 600 24.69 11.35 -24.70
CA LEU A 600 23.90 12.51 -25.08
C LEU A 600 22.43 12.08 -25.14
N ILE A 601 21.66 12.46 -24.12
CA ILE A 601 20.28 12.03 -23.93
C ILE A 601 19.35 13.22 -24.18
N ARG A 602 18.37 13.08 -25.10
CA ARG A 602 17.35 14.10 -25.35
C ARG A 602 16.03 13.74 -24.68
N PHE A 603 15.45 14.69 -23.98
CA PHE A 603 14.17 14.63 -23.27
C PHE A 603 13.20 15.58 -23.96
N VAL A 604 12.20 15.03 -24.67
CA VAL A 604 11.24 15.82 -25.46
C VAL A 604 10.05 16.22 -24.59
N ALA A 605 9.72 17.51 -24.55
CA ALA A 605 8.61 18.07 -23.77
C ALA A 605 7.43 18.52 -24.66
N ASN A 606 7.68 19.44 -25.59
CA ASN A 606 6.67 20.08 -26.46
C ASN A 606 5.42 20.60 -25.75
N ARG A 607 5.58 21.37 -24.66
CA ARG A 607 4.44 21.94 -23.91
C ARG A 607 4.78 23.11 -22.99
N TRP A 608 3.74 23.86 -22.65
CA TRP A 608 3.74 24.80 -21.53
C TRP A 608 3.84 24.08 -20.18
N LEU A 609 4.68 24.66 -19.33
CA LEU A 609 4.60 24.65 -17.88
C LEU A 609 3.97 26.00 -17.50
N ASN A 610 2.74 25.99 -17.00
CA ASN A 610 1.95 27.16 -16.65
C ASN A 610 0.67 26.74 -15.91
N GLN A 611 0.25 27.51 -14.89
CA GLN A 611 -0.95 27.18 -14.09
C GLN A 611 -2.29 27.39 -14.82
N LEU A 612 -2.30 28.04 -15.99
CA LEU A 612 -3.50 28.39 -16.75
C LEU A 612 -3.57 27.70 -18.13
N LYS A 613 -2.57 26.89 -18.49
CA LYS A 613 -2.51 26.14 -19.76
C LYS A 613 -2.18 24.66 -19.52
N ASN A 614 -2.48 23.82 -20.52
CA ASN A 614 -2.23 22.37 -20.47
C ASN A 614 -2.76 21.73 -19.16
N ASP A 615 -1.94 20.98 -18.44
CA ASP A 615 -2.32 20.30 -17.19
C ASP A 615 -2.23 21.17 -15.92
N ARG A 616 -2.02 22.49 -16.09
CA ARG A 616 -1.94 23.48 -15.01
C ARG A 616 -0.77 23.28 -14.04
N LYS A 617 0.29 22.57 -14.44
CA LYS A 617 1.53 22.39 -13.65
C LYS A 617 2.65 23.33 -14.08
N LEU A 618 3.57 23.61 -13.15
CA LEU A 618 4.83 24.34 -13.40
C LEU A 618 6.04 23.39 -13.47
N ASP A 619 5.79 22.09 -13.26
CA ASP A 619 6.73 20.98 -13.24
C ASP A 619 6.34 19.93 -14.30
N ILE A 620 7.34 19.23 -14.83
CA ILE A 620 7.13 18.07 -15.71
C ILE A 620 8.22 17.01 -15.52
N GLU A 621 7.78 15.76 -15.52
CA GLU A 621 8.63 14.59 -15.62
C GLU A 621 8.77 14.14 -17.08
N LEU A 622 10.00 13.84 -17.51
CA LEU A 622 10.35 13.49 -18.88
C LEU A 622 11.31 12.30 -18.92
N PHE A 623 11.17 11.47 -19.96
CA PHE A 623 12.01 10.30 -20.18
C PHE A 623 12.91 10.49 -21.40
N GLY A 624 14.15 9.98 -21.32
CA GLY A 624 15.23 10.28 -22.26
C GLY A 624 15.35 9.30 -23.41
N SER A 625 15.76 9.80 -24.58
CA SER A 625 16.07 9.04 -25.79
C SER A 625 17.49 9.35 -26.29
N GLU A 626 18.23 8.32 -26.70
CA GLU A 626 19.49 8.44 -27.47
C GLU A 626 19.25 8.54 -28.98
N GLN A 627 18.06 8.15 -29.45
CA GLN A 627 17.69 8.31 -30.85
C GLN A 627 17.37 9.78 -31.14
N PRO A 628 17.84 10.34 -32.27
CA PRO A 628 17.55 11.73 -32.63
C PRO A 628 16.04 11.94 -32.75
N ALA A 629 15.54 13.04 -32.21
CA ALA A 629 14.13 13.40 -32.36
C ALA A 629 13.80 13.66 -33.84
N VAL A 630 12.61 13.23 -34.22
CA VAL A 630 12.11 13.18 -35.59
C VAL A 630 10.94 14.14 -35.73
N LEU A 631 10.87 14.83 -36.88
CA LEU A 631 9.76 15.71 -37.20
C LEU A 631 8.53 14.91 -37.66
N TYR A 632 7.44 15.07 -36.92
CA TYR A 632 6.09 14.67 -37.29
C TYR A 632 5.36 15.88 -37.88
N ASN A 633 4.91 15.77 -39.12
CA ASN A 633 3.96 16.73 -39.69
C ASN A 633 2.56 16.13 -39.56
N ILE A 634 1.66 16.86 -38.91
CA ILE A 634 0.30 16.43 -38.60
C ILE A 634 -0.67 17.40 -39.28
N GLU A 635 -1.54 16.89 -40.14
CA GLU A 635 -2.64 17.64 -40.75
C GLU A 635 -3.96 17.10 -40.20
N ILE A 636 -4.85 17.98 -39.75
CA ILE A 636 -6.16 17.63 -39.17
C ILE A 636 -7.23 18.39 -39.92
N GLN A 637 -8.21 17.67 -40.47
CA GLN A 637 -9.41 18.23 -41.07
C GLN A 637 -10.58 18.08 -40.09
N THR A 638 -11.28 19.18 -39.83
CA THR A 638 -12.57 19.21 -39.12
C THR A 638 -13.74 19.10 -40.09
N GLY A 639 -14.89 18.65 -39.58
CA GLY A 639 -16.13 18.52 -40.36
C GLY A 639 -16.86 19.83 -40.61
N ASP A 640 -17.92 19.75 -41.40
CA ASP A 640 -18.79 20.87 -41.79
C ASP A 640 -20.09 20.97 -40.96
N GLU A 641 -20.25 20.19 -39.90
CA GLU A 641 -21.33 20.39 -38.92
C GLU A 641 -21.16 21.74 -38.18
N GLN A 642 -22.21 22.27 -37.55
CA GLN A 642 -22.09 23.59 -36.89
C GLN A 642 -21.30 23.47 -35.58
N ILE A 643 -20.08 24.00 -35.59
CA ILE A 643 -19.19 24.09 -34.43
C ILE A 643 -18.71 25.52 -34.25
N GLU A 644 -18.76 26.03 -33.02
CA GLU A 644 -17.94 27.16 -32.61
C GLU A 644 -16.45 26.75 -32.55
N ILE A 645 -15.55 27.67 -32.21
CA ILE A 645 -14.12 27.37 -32.13
C ILE A 645 -13.88 26.50 -30.88
N LEU A 646 -13.36 25.28 -31.05
CA LEU A 646 -12.90 24.46 -29.93
C LEU A 646 -11.85 25.23 -29.11
N ASP A 647 -12.19 25.59 -27.86
CA ASP A 647 -11.32 26.32 -26.94
C ASP A 647 -10.70 25.40 -25.86
N SER A 648 -11.00 24.10 -25.90
CA SER A 648 -10.32 23.07 -25.14
C SER A 648 -8.95 22.70 -25.75
N PRO A 649 -7.88 22.53 -24.95
CA PRO A 649 -6.58 22.04 -25.44
C PRO A 649 -6.70 20.66 -26.10
N VAL A 650 -6.20 20.53 -27.33
CA VAL A 650 -6.13 19.28 -28.10
C VAL A 650 -4.77 18.63 -27.89
N TYR A 651 -4.74 17.32 -27.67
CA TYR A 651 -3.54 16.51 -27.51
C TYR A 651 -3.50 15.33 -28.47
N MET A 652 -2.29 14.82 -28.74
CA MET A 652 -2.06 13.60 -29.50
C MET A 652 -0.94 12.78 -28.86
N GLN A 653 -1.02 11.46 -29.04
CA GLN A 653 0.04 10.51 -28.75
C GLN A 653 0.13 9.48 -29.88
N ILE A 654 1.36 9.16 -30.32
CA ILE A 654 1.63 8.29 -31.46
C ILE A 654 2.37 7.05 -30.97
N TYR A 655 1.85 5.88 -31.30
CA TYR A 655 2.40 4.56 -30.98
C TYR A 655 3.01 3.96 -32.26
N GLY A 656 4.13 3.26 -32.10
CA GLY A 656 4.74 2.53 -33.20
C GLY A 656 5.60 1.37 -32.74
N THR A 657 6.13 0.65 -33.73
CA THR A 657 6.87 -0.60 -33.57
C THR A 657 8.07 -0.58 -32.61
N THR A 658 8.71 0.58 -32.37
CA THR A 658 9.91 0.67 -31.52
C THR A 658 9.70 1.37 -30.19
N THR A 659 8.79 2.35 -30.13
CA THR A 659 8.49 3.17 -28.94
C THR A 659 7.21 3.97 -29.15
N THR A 660 6.85 4.81 -28.18
CA THR A 660 5.70 5.72 -28.23
C THR A 660 6.19 7.16 -28.01
N THR A 661 5.53 8.14 -28.61
CA THR A 661 5.78 9.54 -28.26
C THR A 661 5.25 9.85 -26.84
N PRO A 662 5.78 10.87 -26.15
CA PRO A 662 5.03 11.52 -25.08
C PRO A 662 3.67 12.02 -25.60
N LYS A 663 2.70 12.22 -24.71
CA LYS A 663 1.48 12.99 -25.00
C LYS A 663 1.87 14.46 -25.19
N PHE A 664 1.64 15.02 -26.37
CA PHE A 664 1.94 16.41 -26.71
C PHE A 664 0.68 17.18 -27.13
N PHE A 665 0.69 18.50 -26.92
CA PHE A 665 -0.45 19.37 -27.25
C PHE A 665 -0.28 20.01 -28.63
N LEU A 666 -1.36 20.03 -29.41
CA LEU A 666 -1.39 20.55 -30.78
C LEU A 666 -1.66 22.07 -30.78
N GLU A 667 -0.63 22.85 -30.45
CA GLU A 667 -0.74 24.31 -30.45
C GLU A 667 -0.54 24.92 -31.85
N SER A 668 -1.43 25.84 -32.21
CA SER A 668 -1.36 26.63 -33.44
C SER A 668 -1.21 28.12 -33.12
N LYS A 669 -0.41 28.83 -33.93
CA LYS A 669 -0.31 30.30 -33.88
C LYS A 669 -1.53 31.00 -34.53
N ASN A 670 -2.33 30.25 -35.27
CA ASN A 670 -3.58 30.70 -35.92
C ASN A 670 -4.79 29.99 -35.28
N PRO A 671 -6.00 30.55 -35.39
CA PRO A 671 -7.22 29.87 -34.95
C PRO A 671 -7.41 28.51 -35.66
N SER A 672 -7.14 27.42 -34.97
CA SER A 672 -7.31 26.03 -35.43
C SER A 672 -8.65 25.45 -34.97
N PHE A 673 -8.98 24.24 -35.43
CA PHE A 673 -10.14 23.45 -34.97
C PHE A 673 -11.51 24.17 -35.10
N LYS A 674 -11.68 25.01 -36.12
CA LYS A 674 -12.98 25.56 -36.53
C LYS A 674 -13.68 24.62 -37.49
N LYS A 675 -14.98 24.82 -37.75
CA LYS A 675 -15.71 24.20 -38.88
C LYS A 675 -14.89 24.24 -40.19
N ASP A 676 -14.88 23.12 -40.91
CA ASP A 676 -14.26 22.90 -42.23
C ASP A 676 -12.86 23.54 -42.41
N THR A 677 -11.94 23.24 -41.48
CA THR A 677 -10.61 23.88 -41.41
C THR A 677 -9.48 22.85 -41.32
N LEU A 678 -8.61 22.84 -42.35
CA LEU A 678 -7.36 22.09 -42.34
C LEU A 678 -6.32 22.77 -41.42
N SER A 679 -6.08 22.20 -40.26
CA SER A 679 -5.07 22.64 -39.29
C SER A 679 -3.78 21.84 -39.47
N LYS A 680 -2.60 22.49 -39.49
CA LYS A 680 -1.30 21.83 -39.69
C LYS A 680 -0.34 22.12 -38.53
N PHE A 681 0.33 21.08 -38.06
CA PHE A 681 1.27 21.11 -36.94
C PHE A 681 2.56 20.38 -37.32
N SER A 682 3.69 20.84 -36.77
CA SER A 682 5.00 20.22 -36.96
C SER A 682 5.67 20.06 -35.60
N ILE A 683 5.87 18.82 -35.16
CA ILE A 683 6.28 18.49 -33.78
C ILE A 683 7.47 17.54 -33.82
N SER A 684 8.51 17.83 -33.04
CA SER A 684 9.72 17.00 -32.97
C SER A 684 9.61 16.02 -31.80
N SER A 685 9.63 14.71 -32.04
CA SER A 685 9.42 13.70 -30.99
C SER A 685 10.21 12.42 -31.22
N ASN A 686 10.12 11.46 -30.29
CA ASN A 686 10.83 10.17 -30.36
C ASN A 686 10.51 9.43 -31.68
N ASN A 687 11.47 8.72 -32.27
CA ASN A 687 11.24 7.91 -33.47
C ASN A 687 10.52 6.59 -33.12
N VAL A 688 9.23 6.48 -33.45
CA VAL A 688 8.40 5.28 -33.14
C VAL A 688 8.57 4.10 -34.11
N GLY A 689 9.42 4.24 -35.14
CA GLY A 689 9.56 3.22 -36.19
C GLY A 689 8.41 3.31 -37.19
N GLU A 690 7.78 2.19 -37.56
CA GLU A 690 6.47 2.24 -38.23
C GLU A 690 5.38 2.68 -37.26
N ILE A 691 4.51 3.60 -37.70
CA ILE A 691 3.32 4.02 -36.95
C ILE A 691 2.33 2.85 -36.94
N ASP A 692 1.96 2.42 -35.73
CA ASP A 692 0.99 1.35 -35.45
C ASP A 692 -0.42 1.96 -35.29
N ARG A 693 -0.52 2.92 -34.38
CA ARG A 693 -1.77 3.61 -34.03
C ARG A 693 -1.53 4.97 -33.40
N ILE A 694 -2.56 5.80 -33.38
CA ILE A 694 -2.56 7.13 -32.76
C ILE A 694 -3.74 7.28 -31.82
N VAL A 695 -3.57 8.09 -30.77
CA VAL A 695 -4.64 8.57 -29.91
C VAL A 695 -4.69 10.09 -30.04
N ILE A 696 -5.88 10.63 -30.25
CA ILE A 696 -6.12 12.08 -30.29
C ILE A 696 -7.34 12.42 -29.42
N GLY A 697 -7.32 13.57 -28.75
CA GLY A 697 -8.43 14.03 -27.94
C GLY A 697 -8.25 15.45 -27.43
N HIS A 698 -9.17 15.89 -26.56
CA HIS A 698 -9.09 17.19 -25.90
C HIS A 698 -9.47 17.11 -24.42
N GLU A 699 -9.03 18.08 -23.61
CA GLU A 699 -9.14 18.03 -22.14
C GLU A 699 -10.52 18.43 -21.56
N GLY A 700 -11.47 18.89 -22.39
CA GLY A 700 -12.81 19.34 -21.94
C GLY A 700 -12.81 20.64 -21.12
N LEU A 701 -11.71 21.39 -21.11
CA LEU A 701 -11.52 22.57 -20.24
C LEU A 701 -12.03 23.90 -20.84
N GLY A 702 -12.62 23.85 -22.03
CA GLY A 702 -13.17 25.00 -22.75
C GLY A 702 -14.65 25.24 -22.47
N LYS A 703 -15.21 26.30 -23.07
CA LYS A 703 -16.68 26.50 -23.16
C LYS A 703 -17.29 25.73 -24.32
N VAL A 704 -16.52 25.54 -25.40
CA VAL A 704 -16.89 24.81 -26.60
C VAL A 704 -16.11 23.51 -26.56
N ASN A 705 -16.79 22.40 -26.24
CA ASN A 705 -16.18 21.08 -26.09
C ASN A 705 -16.69 20.07 -27.12
N ASP A 706 -17.52 20.49 -28.07
CA ASP A 706 -17.98 19.65 -29.16
C ASP A 706 -17.01 19.79 -30.34
N TRP A 707 -16.40 18.70 -30.79
CA TRP A 707 -15.41 18.72 -31.86
C TRP A 707 -15.61 17.59 -32.87
N TYR A 708 -16.11 17.91 -34.06
CA TYR A 708 -16.20 16.94 -35.16
C TYR A 708 -14.85 16.81 -35.86
N LEU A 709 -14.27 15.61 -35.76
CA LEU A 709 -12.98 15.26 -36.36
C LEU A 709 -13.22 14.40 -37.60
N LYS A 710 -12.79 14.89 -38.77
CA LYS A 710 -13.06 14.28 -40.08
C LYS A 710 -11.91 13.37 -40.51
N THR A 711 -10.72 13.92 -40.70
CA THR A 711 -9.51 13.14 -41.01
C THR A 711 -8.28 13.64 -40.26
N ILE A 712 -7.32 12.74 -40.08
CA ILE A 712 -5.99 13.02 -39.54
C ILE A 712 -4.96 12.42 -40.47
N LYS A 713 -3.89 13.16 -40.74
CA LYS A 713 -2.76 12.71 -41.53
C LYS A 713 -1.47 12.95 -40.77
N VAL A 714 -0.68 11.90 -40.58
CA VAL A 714 0.58 11.94 -39.85
C VAL A 714 1.71 11.52 -40.79
N GLN A 715 2.73 12.37 -40.92
CA GLN A 715 3.89 12.12 -41.79
C GLN A 715 5.19 12.20 -40.98
N MET A 716 6.05 11.18 -41.12
CA MET A 716 7.29 11.04 -40.35
C MET A 716 8.34 10.23 -41.15
N LEU A 717 9.57 10.76 -41.30
CA LEU A 717 10.68 10.13 -42.08
C LEU A 717 10.30 9.60 -43.47
N GLY A 718 9.34 10.23 -44.15
CA GLY A 718 8.84 9.79 -45.45
C GLY A 718 7.72 8.74 -45.40
N GLN A 719 7.45 8.14 -44.24
CA GLN A 719 6.18 7.47 -43.99
C GLN A 719 5.04 8.50 -43.94
N GLN A 720 3.87 8.12 -44.44
CA GLN A 720 2.65 8.91 -44.36
C GLN A 720 1.49 7.96 -44.06
N GLN A 721 0.78 8.21 -42.97
CA GLN A 721 -0.46 7.51 -42.64
C GLN A 721 -1.60 8.51 -42.57
N GLU A 722 -2.73 8.14 -43.16
CA GLU A 722 -3.98 8.91 -43.11
C GLU A 722 -5.04 8.05 -42.41
N TYR A 723 -5.89 8.70 -41.64
CA TYR A 723 -6.95 8.10 -40.83
C TYR A 723 -8.24 8.87 -41.12
N VAL A 724 -9.26 8.16 -41.60
CA VAL A 724 -10.64 8.66 -41.63
C VAL A 724 -11.22 8.44 -40.24
N VAL A 725 -11.83 9.49 -39.68
CA VAL A 725 -12.35 9.48 -38.31
C VAL A 725 -13.86 9.65 -38.33
N ASP A 726 -14.36 10.69 -39.02
CA ASP A 726 -15.77 11.08 -39.15
C ASP A 726 -16.60 10.84 -37.87
N LYS A 727 -16.08 11.32 -36.73
CA LYS A 727 -16.71 11.19 -35.40
C LYS A 727 -16.71 12.51 -34.63
N TRP A 728 -17.75 12.65 -33.80
CA TRP A 728 -17.83 13.64 -32.73
C TRP A 728 -16.94 13.23 -31.56
N LEU A 729 -15.92 14.04 -31.26
CA LEU A 729 -15.23 14.08 -29.98
C LEU A 729 -15.90 15.18 -29.14
N SER A 730 -16.80 14.77 -28.25
CA SER A 730 -17.75 15.69 -27.62
C SER A 730 -18.32 15.08 -26.34
N PRO A 731 -18.67 15.89 -25.31
CA PRO A 731 -19.44 15.44 -24.16
C PRO A 731 -20.97 15.43 -24.42
N THR A 732 -21.45 16.01 -25.52
CA THR A 732 -22.89 16.17 -25.81
C THR A 732 -23.38 15.48 -27.09
N GLN A 733 -22.47 15.18 -28.03
CA GLN A 733 -22.72 14.60 -29.35
C GLN A 733 -22.01 13.24 -29.50
N GLY A 734 -22.52 12.40 -30.41
CA GLY A 734 -21.92 11.11 -30.75
C GLY A 734 -21.78 10.15 -29.56
N GLU A 735 -20.61 9.49 -29.45
CA GLU A 735 -20.31 8.49 -28.40
C GLU A 735 -20.09 9.09 -26.99
N GLN A 736 -20.23 10.41 -26.81
CA GLN A 736 -19.93 11.12 -25.55
C GLN A 736 -18.50 10.90 -25.03
N ARG A 737 -17.53 10.83 -25.95
CA ARG A 737 -16.09 10.62 -25.68
C ARG A 737 -15.29 11.81 -26.19
N LEU A 738 -14.27 12.23 -25.44
CA LEU A 738 -13.39 13.38 -25.80
C LEU A 738 -12.11 12.96 -26.54
N PHE A 739 -11.97 11.66 -26.87
CA PHE A 739 -10.80 11.10 -27.55
C PHE A 739 -11.18 9.90 -28.43
N VAL A 740 -10.32 9.58 -29.40
CA VAL A 740 -10.41 8.37 -30.23
C VAL A 740 -9.02 7.75 -30.42
N GLU A 741 -8.99 6.43 -30.51
CA GLU A 741 -7.81 5.64 -30.87
C GLU A 741 -7.99 5.07 -32.29
N LEU A 742 -6.97 5.18 -33.12
CA LEU A 742 -7.02 4.91 -34.57
C LEU A 742 -5.81 4.10 -34.99
N SER A 743 -6.01 2.92 -35.58
CA SER A 743 -4.94 2.01 -36.02
C SER A 743 -4.81 1.95 -37.55
N LYS A 744 -3.70 1.41 -38.03
CA LYS A 744 -3.38 1.29 -39.46
C LYS A 744 -4.30 0.26 -40.14
N GLU A 745 -5.22 0.72 -40.99
CA GLU A 745 -5.98 -0.18 -41.88
C GLU A 745 -5.03 -1.01 -42.75
N LYS A 746 -5.34 -2.31 -42.91
CA LYS A 746 -4.57 -3.22 -43.77
C LYS A 746 -4.73 -2.81 -45.24
N PRO A 747 -3.63 -2.53 -45.97
CA PRO A 747 -3.73 -2.25 -47.40
C PRO A 747 -4.21 -3.50 -48.17
N PRO A 748 -5.05 -3.34 -49.21
CA PRO A 748 -5.52 -4.46 -50.02
C PRO A 748 -4.35 -5.10 -50.79
N SER A 749 -4.31 -6.43 -50.82
CA SER A 749 -3.23 -7.18 -51.44
C SER A 749 -3.24 -7.04 -52.98
N PRO A 750 -2.09 -6.80 -53.63
CA PRO A 750 -2.03 -6.57 -55.07
C PRO A 750 -1.94 -7.88 -55.86
N LEU A 751 -3.08 -8.52 -56.13
CA LEU A 751 -3.37 -9.40 -57.29
C LEU A 751 -4.88 -9.74 -57.27
N PRO A 752 -5.58 -9.80 -58.42
CA PRO A 752 -7.04 -9.86 -58.43
C PRO A 752 -7.56 -11.26 -58.08
N ALA A 753 -8.36 -11.33 -57.02
CA ALA A 753 -9.16 -12.49 -56.61
C ALA A 753 -10.53 -11.98 -56.08
N PRO A 754 -11.51 -12.85 -55.86
CA PRO A 754 -12.83 -12.84 -56.52
C PRO A 754 -13.77 -11.72 -56.02
N PRO A 755 -14.96 -11.52 -56.63
CA PRO A 755 -15.97 -10.65 -56.02
C PRO A 755 -16.24 -11.05 -54.56
N PRO A 756 -16.54 -10.08 -53.68
CA PRO A 756 -16.74 -10.36 -52.26
C PRO A 756 -17.88 -11.37 -52.06
N PRO A 757 -17.79 -12.25 -51.05
CA PRO A 757 -18.92 -13.07 -50.66
C PRO A 757 -20.10 -12.17 -50.28
N PRO A 758 -21.36 -12.58 -50.55
CA PRO A 758 -22.52 -11.81 -50.13
C PRO A 758 -22.54 -11.68 -48.60
N SER A 759 -23.01 -10.53 -48.11
CA SER A 759 -23.23 -10.29 -46.68
C SER A 759 -24.07 -11.41 -46.05
N PRO A 760 -23.78 -11.82 -44.80
CA PRO A 760 -24.56 -12.84 -44.13
C PRO A 760 -26.03 -12.42 -44.00
N LYS A 761 -26.92 -13.37 -44.25
CA LYS A 761 -28.37 -13.23 -44.13
C LYS A 761 -28.81 -13.74 -42.78
N TYR A 762 -29.31 -12.85 -41.94
CA TYR A 762 -29.91 -13.21 -40.67
C TYR A 762 -31.39 -13.51 -40.91
N ILE A 763 -31.78 -14.76 -40.68
CA ILE A 763 -33.17 -15.19 -40.74
C ILE A 763 -33.70 -15.20 -39.32
N ILE A 764 -34.65 -14.31 -39.03
CA ILE A 764 -35.35 -14.23 -37.75
C ILE A 764 -36.72 -14.84 -37.94
N THR A 765 -37.07 -15.83 -37.11
CA THR A 765 -38.37 -16.50 -37.18
C THR A 765 -39.09 -16.33 -35.85
N ILE A 766 -40.33 -15.82 -35.89
CA ILE A 766 -41.16 -15.61 -34.71
C ILE A 766 -42.39 -16.52 -34.81
N GLN A 767 -42.59 -17.36 -33.79
CA GLN A 767 -43.79 -18.18 -33.68
C GLN A 767 -44.75 -17.54 -32.66
N THR A 768 -45.93 -17.13 -33.13
CA THR A 768 -47.00 -16.62 -32.27
C THR A 768 -47.82 -17.78 -31.70
N GLY A 769 -48.11 -17.74 -30.40
CA GLY A 769 -48.79 -18.84 -29.70
C GLY A 769 -50.24 -19.10 -30.17
N ASP A 770 -50.72 -20.31 -29.92
CA ASP A 770 -52.05 -20.80 -30.37
C ASP A 770 -53.16 -20.64 -29.31
N VAL A 771 -53.02 -19.72 -28.36
CA VAL A 771 -54.06 -19.42 -27.34
C VAL A 771 -54.87 -18.18 -27.74
N PRO A 772 -56.19 -18.11 -27.51
CA PRO A 772 -56.97 -16.91 -27.82
C PRO A 772 -56.39 -15.65 -27.13
N GLN A 773 -56.36 -14.51 -27.84
CA GLN A 773 -55.81 -13.22 -27.40
C GLN A 773 -54.26 -13.11 -27.40
N GLN A 774 -53.53 -13.97 -28.13
CA GLN A 774 -52.07 -13.89 -28.31
C GLN A 774 -51.60 -13.22 -29.61
N GLU A 775 -52.51 -12.61 -30.38
CA GLU A 775 -52.21 -11.87 -31.61
C GLU A 775 -51.94 -10.37 -31.34
N THR A 776 -51.14 -9.73 -32.19
CA THR A 776 -50.86 -8.28 -32.09
C THR A 776 -50.96 -7.59 -33.45
N THR A 777 -51.52 -6.37 -33.47
CA THR A 777 -51.43 -5.43 -34.59
C THR A 777 -50.31 -4.40 -34.39
N GLU A 778 -49.76 -4.30 -33.18
CA GLU A 778 -48.59 -3.47 -32.89
C GLU A 778 -47.33 -4.11 -33.42
N ASN A 779 -46.41 -3.25 -33.85
CA ASN A 779 -45.21 -3.63 -34.56
C ASN A 779 -44.06 -3.93 -33.57
N ILE A 780 -43.19 -4.85 -33.97
CA ILE A 780 -42.12 -5.37 -33.12
C ILE A 780 -40.77 -4.79 -33.54
N GLU A 781 -40.06 -4.20 -32.58
CA GLU A 781 -38.66 -3.79 -32.71
C GLU A 781 -37.74 -4.88 -32.15
N ILE A 782 -36.61 -5.10 -32.84
CA ILE A 782 -35.58 -6.06 -32.45
C ILE A 782 -34.18 -5.41 -32.50
N THR A 783 -33.36 -5.68 -31.49
CA THR A 783 -31.92 -5.40 -31.49
C THR A 783 -31.19 -6.72 -31.38
N VAL A 784 -30.23 -7.00 -32.28
CA VAL A 784 -29.43 -8.23 -32.29
C VAL A 784 -27.98 -7.85 -32.00
N ARG A 785 -27.45 -8.33 -30.88
CA ARG A 785 -26.07 -8.06 -30.46
C ARG A 785 -25.21 -9.28 -30.74
N GLY A 786 -24.13 -9.10 -31.50
CA GLY A 786 -23.06 -10.07 -31.68
C GLY A 786 -21.83 -9.78 -30.83
N SER A 787 -20.80 -10.61 -30.98
CA SER A 787 -19.51 -10.47 -30.29
C SER A 787 -18.70 -9.26 -30.75
N ASP A 788 -18.90 -8.83 -32.01
CA ASP A 788 -18.05 -7.83 -32.67
C ASP A 788 -18.84 -6.55 -33.00
N GLU A 789 -20.12 -6.66 -33.39
CA GLU A 789 -21.01 -5.53 -33.67
C GLU A 789 -22.45 -5.77 -33.13
N GLN A 790 -23.30 -4.75 -33.17
CA GLN A 790 -24.71 -4.82 -32.78
C GLN A 790 -25.59 -4.22 -33.88
N ILE A 791 -26.65 -4.94 -34.27
CA ILE A 791 -27.70 -4.43 -35.17
C ILE A 791 -28.78 -3.78 -34.31
N ASP A 792 -28.87 -2.45 -34.36
CA ASP A 792 -29.77 -1.67 -33.53
C ASP A 792 -31.17 -1.49 -34.15
N LYS A 793 -32.20 -1.77 -33.34
CA LYS A 793 -33.59 -1.33 -33.50
C LYS A 793 -34.16 -1.48 -34.92
N ILE A 794 -34.17 -2.72 -35.37
CA ILE A 794 -34.78 -3.13 -36.63
C ILE A 794 -36.28 -3.28 -36.42
N LEU A 795 -37.06 -2.71 -37.34
CA LEU A 795 -38.51 -2.73 -37.30
C LEU A 795 -39.03 -3.90 -38.16
N LEU A 796 -39.46 -5.00 -37.54
CA LEU A 796 -39.52 -6.31 -38.22
C LEU A 796 -40.43 -6.36 -39.46
N LYS A 797 -41.57 -5.65 -39.47
CA LYS A 797 -42.47 -5.60 -40.65
C LYS A 797 -41.76 -5.21 -41.95
N ASP A 798 -40.69 -4.40 -41.87
CA ASP A 798 -40.00 -3.85 -43.03
C ASP A 798 -39.08 -4.91 -43.71
N TYR A 799 -38.90 -6.07 -43.06
CA TYR A 799 -38.04 -7.18 -43.47
C TYR A 799 -38.81 -8.51 -43.63
N ALA A 800 -40.14 -8.46 -43.64
CA ALA A 800 -41.00 -9.65 -43.77
C ALA A 800 -40.81 -10.34 -45.13
N LYS A 801 -40.51 -11.63 -45.10
CA LYS A 801 -40.14 -12.40 -46.30
C LYS A 801 -41.30 -12.62 -47.28
N PHE A 802 -42.52 -12.54 -46.77
CA PHE A 802 -43.77 -12.63 -47.53
C PHE A 802 -44.64 -11.42 -47.21
N ASN A 803 -45.28 -10.86 -48.25
CA ASN A 803 -46.12 -9.67 -48.14
C ASN A 803 -47.51 -10.04 -47.57
N ASN A 804 -47.54 -10.60 -46.37
CA ASN A 804 -48.76 -10.91 -45.61
C ASN A 804 -49.20 -9.65 -44.87
N GLU A 805 -50.39 -9.12 -45.16
CA GLU A 805 -51.03 -8.03 -44.40
C GLU A 805 -51.49 -8.46 -42.98
N GLN A 806 -50.98 -9.59 -42.48
CA GLN A 806 -51.41 -10.29 -41.26
C GLN A 806 -50.21 -11.00 -40.59
N LEU A 807 -49.20 -10.22 -40.18
CA LEU A 807 -48.12 -10.68 -39.30
C LEU A 807 -48.64 -10.90 -37.86
N PHE A 808 -47.94 -11.72 -37.09
CA PHE A 808 -48.15 -11.97 -35.65
C PHE A 808 -49.58 -12.42 -35.28
N GLN A 809 -50.20 -13.21 -36.16
CA GLN A 809 -51.50 -13.83 -35.93
C GLN A 809 -51.37 -15.10 -35.09
N LYS A 810 -52.44 -15.46 -34.37
CA LYS A 810 -52.52 -16.67 -33.55
C LYS A 810 -52.04 -17.93 -34.29
N GLY A 811 -51.01 -18.59 -33.76
CA GLY A 811 -50.43 -19.83 -34.31
C GLY A 811 -49.53 -19.67 -35.54
N ASN A 812 -49.33 -18.46 -36.07
CA ASN A 812 -48.48 -18.24 -37.25
C ASN A 812 -46.98 -18.31 -36.91
N LEU A 813 -46.21 -18.63 -37.95
CA LEU A 813 -44.76 -18.56 -37.97
C LEU A 813 -44.36 -17.50 -39.00
N ASP A 814 -43.91 -16.34 -38.54
CA ASP A 814 -43.50 -15.22 -39.38
C ASP A 814 -41.98 -15.20 -39.53
N GLU A 815 -41.48 -15.10 -40.77
CA GLU A 815 -40.06 -15.12 -41.10
C GLU A 815 -39.62 -13.77 -41.68
N PHE A 816 -38.50 -13.26 -41.18
CA PHE A 816 -37.89 -11.99 -41.54
C PHE A 816 -36.46 -12.24 -42.00
N GLU A 817 -36.03 -11.62 -43.10
CA GLU A 817 -34.67 -11.76 -43.63
C GLU A 817 -33.97 -10.41 -43.65
N ILE A 818 -32.82 -10.33 -42.98
CA ILE A 818 -32.07 -9.11 -42.77
C ILE A 818 -30.66 -9.29 -43.35
N ASP A 819 -30.31 -8.45 -44.32
CA ASP A 819 -28.94 -8.34 -44.86
C ASP A 819 -28.15 -7.36 -43.97
N HIS A 820 -27.09 -7.82 -43.29
CA HIS A 820 -26.22 -6.97 -42.45
C HIS A 820 -24.74 -7.40 -42.52
N THR A 821 -23.83 -6.62 -41.94
CA THR A 821 -22.43 -7.06 -41.69
C THR A 821 -22.40 -8.32 -40.81
N ASP A 822 -21.29 -9.07 -40.88
CA ASP A 822 -21.04 -10.15 -39.94
C ASP A 822 -20.77 -9.56 -38.55
N ILE A 823 -21.71 -9.76 -37.62
CA ILE A 823 -21.64 -9.21 -36.26
C ILE A 823 -20.91 -10.16 -35.29
N GLY A 824 -20.43 -11.30 -35.80
CA GLY A 824 -19.89 -12.39 -34.99
C GLY A 824 -20.97 -13.25 -34.33
N ASN A 825 -20.60 -13.95 -33.27
CA ASN A 825 -21.52 -14.83 -32.55
C ASN A 825 -22.62 -14.00 -31.85
N ILE A 826 -23.89 -14.30 -32.13
CA ILE A 826 -25.03 -13.62 -31.49
C ILE A 826 -24.98 -13.85 -29.97
N GLU A 827 -24.75 -12.81 -29.19
CA GLU A 827 -24.71 -12.83 -27.72
C GLU A 827 -26.11 -12.66 -27.09
N SER A 828 -26.96 -11.85 -27.73
CA SER A 828 -28.33 -11.60 -27.30
C SER A 828 -29.21 -10.96 -28.36
N ILE A 829 -30.52 -11.15 -28.22
CA ILE A 829 -31.59 -10.59 -29.03
C ILE A 829 -32.57 -9.88 -28.08
N THR A 830 -32.81 -8.59 -28.26
CA THR A 830 -33.77 -7.83 -27.45
C THR A 830 -34.98 -7.45 -28.30
N ILE A 831 -36.18 -7.76 -27.80
CA ILE A 831 -37.45 -7.62 -28.52
C ILE A 831 -38.42 -6.74 -27.71
N GLY A 832 -39.13 -5.82 -28.35
CA GLY A 832 -40.14 -4.95 -27.72
C GLY A 832 -41.15 -4.38 -28.72
N PHE A 833 -42.16 -3.66 -28.21
CA PHE A 833 -43.16 -2.98 -29.04
C PHE A 833 -42.72 -1.56 -29.40
N SER A 834 -42.95 -1.13 -30.64
CA SER A 834 -42.52 0.19 -31.13
C SER A 834 -43.33 1.37 -30.57
N ASP A 835 -44.56 1.15 -30.11
CA ASP A 835 -45.45 2.22 -29.67
C ASP A 835 -46.26 1.84 -28.41
N SER A 836 -46.42 2.77 -27.47
CA SER A 836 -46.68 2.45 -26.05
C SER A 836 -48.05 2.89 -25.49
N GLN A 837 -49.09 2.97 -26.34
CA GLN A 837 -50.32 3.74 -26.01
C GLN A 837 -51.68 3.01 -26.02
N GLN A 838 -51.84 1.74 -26.45
CA GLN A 838 -53.17 1.05 -26.46
C GLN A 838 -53.18 -0.39 -25.87
N ASN A 839 -54.38 -0.98 -25.71
CA ASN A 839 -54.74 -1.75 -24.51
C ASN A 839 -55.33 -3.16 -24.78
N THR A 840 -54.58 -4.25 -24.53
CA THR A 840 -54.98 -5.68 -24.23
C THR A 840 -53.72 -6.57 -24.10
N ALA A 841 -53.70 -7.85 -23.65
CA ALA A 841 -54.67 -8.68 -22.91
C ALA A 841 -53.99 -9.46 -21.74
N CYS A 842 -53.74 -10.79 -21.86
CA CYS A 842 -53.15 -11.78 -20.90
C CYS A 842 -53.09 -13.19 -21.58
N PHE A 843 -52.49 -14.31 -21.10
CA PHE A 843 -51.73 -14.69 -19.89
C PHE A 843 -50.89 -15.99 -20.12
N GLN A 844 -49.82 -16.18 -19.33
CA GLN A 844 -49.09 -17.41 -18.91
C GLN A 844 -48.25 -18.33 -19.86
N SER A 845 -47.07 -18.65 -19.31
CA SER A 845 -45.99 -19.63 -19.62
C SER A 845 -45.05 -19.44 -20.83
N GLN A 846 -43.86 -18.91 -20.49
CA GLN A 846 -42.58 -18.82 -21.21
C GLN A 846 -42.43 -17.62 -22.19
N CYS A 847 -41.71 -16.60 -21.69
CA CYS A 847 -41.52 -15.24 -22.22
C CYS A 847 -42.80 -14.39 -22.36
N TRP A 848 -42.81 -13.20 -21.76
CA TRP A 848 -44.00 -12.33 -21.63
C TRP A 848 -43.66 -10.90 -22.08
N LEU A 849 -44.49 -10.31 -22.94
CA LEU A 849 -44.51 -8.87 -23.23
C LEU A 849 -45.92 -8.34 -22.90
N SER A 850 -46.03 -7.28 -22.10
CA SER A 850 -47.34 -6.74 -21.68
C SER A 850 -47.25 -5.28 -21.26
N ASN A 851 -48.24 -4.48 -21.66
CA ASN A 851 -48.32 -3.04 -21.34
C ASN A 851 -49.53 -2.68 -20.44
N ARG A 852 -49.99 -3.61 -19.59
CA ARG A 852 -51.08 -3.34 -18.63
C ARG A 852 -50.58 -2.94 -17.25
N LEU A 853 -50.94 -1.71 -16.85
CA LEU A 853 -50.97 -1.14 -15.49
C LEU A 853 -50.00 -1.77 -14.47
N GLY A 854 -48.76 -1.24 -14.43
CA GLY A 854 -47.87 -1.36 -13.26
C GLY A 854 -46.79 -2.44 -13.30
N SER A 855 -46.51 -3.04 -14.47
CA SER A 855 -45.35 -3.94 -14.64
C SER A 855 -44.37 -3.39 -15.70
N ASN A 856 -43.08 -3.33 -15.37
CA ASN A 856 -42.04 -2.62 -16.14
C ASN A 856 -41.45 -3.44 -17.31
N PHE A 857 -42.25 -4.22 -18.05
CA PHE A 857 -41.76 -5.17 -19.06
C PHE A 857 -42.32 -4.89 -20.47
N SER A 858 -41.89 -3.76 -21.05
CA SER A 858 -42.11 -3.41 -22.46
C SER A 858 -41.05 -3.95 -23.42
N TRP A 859 -39.95 -4.51 -22.89
CA TRP A 859 -38.83 -5.09 -23.62
C TRP A 859 -38.36 -6.38 -22.94
N VAL A 860 -37.93 -7.37 -23.72
CA VAL A 860 -37.38 -8.66 -23.26
C VAL A 860 -36.09 -8.96 -24.01
N THR A 861 -35.00 -9.22 -23.28
CA THR A 861 -33.75 -9.71 -23.85
C THR A 861 -33.68 -11.24 -23.73
N ILE A 862 -33.69 -11.90 -24.88
CA ILE A 862 -33.51 -13.33 -25.08
C ILE A 862 -32.03 -13.53 -25.43
N LYS A 863 -31.28 -14.26 -24.62
CA LYS A 863 -29.97 -14.79 -25.05
C LYS A 863 -30.21 -16.02 -25.93
N PRO A 864 -29.29 -16.43 -26.82
CA PRO A 864 -29.41 -17.71 -27.50
C PRO A 864 -29.71 -18.78 -26.45
N ASP A 865 -30.87 -19.44 -26.57
CA ASP A 865 -31.25 -20.45 -25.60
C ASP A 865 -30.20 -21.57 -25.69
N GLU A 866 -29.58 -21.87 -24.54
CA GLU A 866 -28.79 -23.06 -24.34
C GLU A 866 -29.73 -24.25 -24.54
N SER A 867 -29.81 -24.74 -25.78
CA SER A 867 -30.68 -25.84 -26.17
C SER A 867 -30.12 -27.16 -25.65
N ASN A 868 -30.20 -27.34 -24.33
CA ASN A 868 -30.59 -28.59 -23.66
C ASN A 868 -29.94 -29.88 -24.17
N ASP A 869 -28.65 -29.82 -24.48
CA ASP A 869 -27.73 -30.94 -24.64
C ASP A 869 -26.42 -30.55 -23.94
N ASP A 870 -25.95 -31.38 -23.01
CA ASP A 870 -24.83 -31.09 -22.10
C ASP A 870 -23.50 -30.80 -22.84
N ILE A 871 -23.02 -29.55 -22.80
CA ILE A 871 -21.63 -29.21 -23.12
C ILE A 871 -21.01 -28.50 -21.90
N ASN A 872 -20.22 -29.24 -21.12
CA ASN A 872 -19.61 -28.76 -19.88
C ASN A 872 -18.33 -27.96 -20.15
N TYR A 873 -18.42 -26.63 -20.17
CA TYR A 873 -17.21 -25.79 -20.09
C TYR A 873 -16.52 -25.96 -18.74
N LYS A 874 -15.36 -26.64 -18.72
CA LYS A 874 -14.57 -26.85 -17.50
C LYS A 874 -13.78 -25.62 -17.11
N VAL A 875 -14.38 -24.76 -16.28
CA VAL A 875 -13.70 -23.61 -15.68
C VAL A 875 -12.90 -24.06 -14.45
N THR A 876 -11.59 -23.80 -14.46
CA THR A 876 -10.68 -24.23 -13.38
C THR A 876 -10.09 -23.04 -12.63
N VAL A 877 -10.10 -23.11 -11.29
CA VAL A 877 -9.41 -22.13 -10.41
C VAL A 877 -8.19 -22.79 -9.75
N VAL A 878 -7.05 -22.10 -9.76
CA VAL A 878 -5.80 -22.54 -9.12
C VAL A 878 -5.26 -21.41 -8.24
N THR A 879 -4.99 -21.69 -6.97
CA THR A 879 -4.34 -20.74 -6.05
C THR A 879 -2.81 -20.93 -6.06
N GLY A 880 -2.03 -19.85 -5.95
CA GLY A 880 -0.57 -19.92 -5.81
C GLY A 880 0.23 -20.28 -7.08
N GLU A 881 -0.28 -19.90 -8.26
CA GLU A 881 0.31 -20.30 -9.56
C GLU A 881 1.76 -19.84 -9.79
N SER A 882 2.17 -18.67 -9.26
CA SER A 882 3.55 -18.18 -9.40
C SER A 882 4.58 -19.00 -8.62
N GLY A 883 4.13 -19.92 -7.74
CA GLY A 883 4.99 -20.75 -6.88
C GLY A 883 5.71 -19.99 -5.76
N VAL A 884 5.48 -18.68 -5.63
CA VAL A 884 6.10 -17.80 -4.62
C VAL A 884 5.10 -16.83 -3.99
N ASP A 885 4.08 -16.35 -4.74
CA ASP A 885 3.12 -15.36 -4.23
C ASP A 885 1.73 -15.98 -3.99
N ALA A 886 1.20 -15.80 -2.76
CA ALA A 886 -0.15 -16.23 -2.40
C ALA A 886 -1.27 -15.31 -2.94
N ASN A 887 -0.89 -14.23 -3.65
CA ASN A 887 -1.75 -13.06 -3.91
C ASN A 887 -2.40 -13.06 -5.31
N VAL A 888 -2.22 -14.14 -6.07
CA VAL A 888 -2.75 -14.29 -7.44
C VAL A 888 -3.46 -15.64 -7.56
N ILE A 889 -4.73 -15.57 -7.96
CA ILE A 889 -5.58 -16.72 -8.22
C ILE A 889 -5.79 -16.81 -9.73
N LEU A 890 -5.32 -17.90 -10.32
CA LEU A 890 -5.44 -18.16 -11.75
C LEU A 890 -6.80 -18.81 -12.05
N CYS A 891 -7.50 -18.29 -13.04
CA CYS A 891 -8.72 -18.86 -13.61
C CYS A 891 -8.48 -19.24 -15.08
N ILE A 892 -8.82 -20.47 -15.46
CA ILE A 892 -8.61 -21.01 -16.79
C ILE A 892 -9.96 -21.40 -17.36
N TYR A 893 -10.24 -20.94 -18.58
CA TYR A 893 -11.43 -21.28 -19.35
C TYR A 893 -10.98 -22.21 -20.48
N GLY A 894 -11.56 -23.41 -20.56
CA GLY A 894 -11.17 -24.39 -21.55
C GLY A 894 -12.36 -25.16 -22.10
N ASP A 895 -12.34 -25.33 -23.42
CA ASP A 895 -13.20 -26.25 -24.14
C ASP A 895 -12.63 -27.68 -23.98
N ASP A 896 -13.49 -28.68 -24.17
CA ASP A 896 -13.35 -29.99 -23.53
C ASP A 896 -12.16 -30.88 -23.99
N GLU A 897 -11.90 -31.91 -23.18
CA GLU A 897 -10.98 -33.05 -23.35
C GLU A 897 -9.47 -32.81 -23.63
N THR A 898 -9.01 -31.67 -24.16
CA THR A 898 -7.57 -31.49 -24.52
C THR A 898 -6.77 -30.60 -23.57
N THR A 899 -7.44 -29.90 -22.66
CA THR A 899 -6.83 -28.92 -21.73
C THR A 899 -6.39 -29.57 -20.41
N THR A 900 -5.60 -30.65 -20.49
CA THR A 900 -4.97 -31.24 -19.30
C THR A 900 -3.94 -30.30 -18.68
N THR A 901 -3.81 -30.33 -17.35
CA THR A 901 -2.94 -29.46 -16.55
C THR A 901 -1.45 -29.57 -16.95
N THR A 902 -1.05 -30.66 -17.63
CA THR A 902 0.28 -30.87 -18.22
C THR A 902 0.57 -29.99 -19.45
N ASN A 903 -0.45 -29.51 -20.18
CA ASN A 903 -0.28 -28.64 -21.36
C ASN A 903 -0.12 -27.15 -21.03
N LEU A 904 -0.44 -26.71 -19.80
CA LEU A 904 -0.30 -25.31 -19.36
C LEU A 904 1.12 -24.75 -19.49
N ALA A 905 2.13 -25.60 -19.42
CA ALA A 905 3.52 -25.17 -19.53
C ALA A 905 3.97 -24.88 -20.98
N LEU A 906 3.16 -25.23 -22.00
CA LEU A 906 3.63 -25.32 -23.39
C LEU A 906 2.65 -24.86 -24.48
N LYS A 907 1.33 -24.71 -24.24
CA LYS A 907 0.40 -24.48 -25.37
C LYS A 907 -0.94 -23.75 -25.16
N THR A 908 -1.19 -23.13 -24.00
CA THR A 908 -2.37 -22.26 -23.85
C THR A 908 -2.18 -20.94 -24.59
N THR A 909 -3.18 -20.55 -25.40
CA THR A 909 -3.27 -19.19 -25.97
C THR A 909 -3.46 -18.17 -24.85
N LYS A 910 -3.01 -16.93 -25.10
CA LYS A 910 -3.03 -15.84 -24.11
C LYS A 910 -4.45 -15.50 -23.62
N ASP A 911 -5.45 -15.87 -24.40
CA ASP A 911 -6.85 -15.45 -24.25
C ASP A 911 -7.69 -16.39 -23.36
N ALA A 912 -7.20 -17.62 -23.11
CA ALA A 912 -7.87 -18.62 -22.27
C ALA A 912 -7.57 -18.48 -20.75
N MET A 913 -6.64 -17.60 -20.39
CA MET A 913 -6.06 -17.50 -19.05
C MET A 913 -6.39 -16.13 -18.41
N LYS A 914 -7.10 -16.11 -17.28
CA LYS A 914 -7.44 -14.87 -16.55
C LYS A 914 -6.88 -14.89 -15.14
N LEU A 915 -6.13 -13.86 -14.78
CA LEU A 915 -5.57 -13.69 -13.44
C LEU A 915 -6.49 -12.79 -12.60
N HIS A 916 -6.80 -13.24 -11.39
CA HIS A 916 -7.60 -12.49 -10.43
C HIS A 916 -6.76 -12.20 -9.18
N TYR A 917 -6.73 -10.95 -8.74
CA TYR A 917 -6.11 -10.57 -7.48
C TYR A 917 -6.96 -11.07 -6.30
N GLY A 918 -6.34 -11.82 -5.40
CA GLY A 918 -6.97 -12.39 -4.22
C GLY A 918 -5.95 -13.13 -3.36
N ASP A 919 -6.19 -13.18 -2.05
CA ASP A 919 -5.30 -13.78 -1.05
C ASP A 919 -6.08 -14.83 -0.25
N LEU A 920 -5.43 -15.94 0.12
CA LEU A 920 -6.00 -16.98 0.97
C LEU A 920 -6.42 -16.46 2.36
N ASN A 921 -5.93 -15.31 2.80
CA ASN A 921 -6.32 -14.65 4.05
C ASN A 921 -7.52 -13.69 3.89
N ASP A 922 -7.92 -13.32 2.67
CA ASP A 922 -9.10 -12.47 2.42
C ASP A 922 -10.29 -13.29 1.88
N SER A 923 -11.17 -13.69 2.80
CA SER A 923 -12.45 -14.35 2.51
C SER A 923 -13.32 -13.61 1.49
N SER A 924 -13.29 -12.27 1.45
CA SER A 924 -14.10 -11.47 0.52
C SER A 924 -13.61 -11.61 -0.91
N SER A 925 -12.28 -11.59 -1.12
CA SER A 925 -11.68 -11.84 -2.43
C SER A 925 -12.03 -13.25 -2.95
N LEU A 926 -11.92 -14.26 -2.10
CA LEU A 926 -12.21 -15.66 -2.43
C LEU A 926 -13.68 -15.85 -2.83
N VAL A 927 -14.62 -15.34 -2.04
CA VAL A 927 -16.06 -15.37 -2.36
C VAL A 927 -16.34 -14.65 -3.68
N LYS A 928 -15.78 -13.45 -3.89
CA LYS A 928 -15.96 -12.68 -5.13
C LYS A 928 -15.46 -13.44 -6.36
N ILE A 929 -14.28 -14.07 -6.28
CA ILE A 929 -13.69 -14.82 -7.38
C ILE A 929 -14.52 -16.07 -7.67
N ILE A 930 -14.81 -16.89 -6.66
CA ILE A 930 -15.60 -18.13 -6.83
C ILE A 930 -17.01 -17.83 -7.36
N TYR A 931 -17.67 -16.77 -6.88
CA TYR A 931 -18.98 -16.34 -7.36
C TYR A 931 -18.96 -15.87 -8.82
N THR A 932 -17.91 -15.15 -9.21
CA THR A 932 -17.77 -14.56 -10.56
C THR A 932 -17.35 -15.60 -11.59
N VAL A 933 -16.47 -16.52 -11.20
CA VAL A 933 -15.85 -17.52 -12.08
C VAL A 933 -16.71 -18.77 -12.20
N LYS A 934 -17.45 -19.14 -11.15
CA LYS A 934 -18.25 -20.38 -11.04
C LYS A 934 -17.49 -21.62 -11.53
N PRO A 935 -16.35 -21.95 -10.89
CA PRO A 935 -15.49 -23.05 -11.35
C PRO A 935 -16.20 -24.41 -11.27
N SER A 936 -15.82 -25.32 -12.16
CA SER A 936 -16.10 -26.76 -12.05
C SER A 936 -15.04 -27.49 -11.22
N GLU A 937 -13.78 -27.02 -11.27
CA GLU A 937 -12.64 -27.59 -10.53
C GLU A 937 -11.87 -26.49 -9.79
N ILE A 938 -11.51 -26.72 -8.52
CA ILE A 938 -10.66 -25.83 -7.72
C ILE A 938 -9.46 -26.61 -7.18
N TYR A 939 -8.26 -26.13 -7.45
CA TYR A 939 -7.00 -26.67 -6.95
C TYR A 939 -6.39 -25.69 -5.94
N ASN A 940 -6.46 -26.02 -4.66
CA ASN A 940 -5.85 -25.20 -3.61
C ASN A 940 -4.36 -25.58 -3.44
N LEU A 941 -3.49 -24.88 -4.17
CA LEU A 941 -2.03 -25.11 -4.17
C LEU A 941 -1.26 -23.99 -3.45
N GLY A 942 -1.89 -22.83 -3.19
CA GLY A 942 -1.30 -21.72 -2.43
C GLY A 942 -0.98 -22.12 -0.98
N ALA A 943 0.22 -21.74 -0.51
CA ALA A 943 0.72 -22.06 0.81
C ALA A 943 2.00 -21.27 1.15
N MET A 944 2.25 -21.01 2.44
CA MET A 944 3.60 -20.70 2.93
C MET A 944 4.38 -22.02 3.05
N SER A 945 4.90 -22.48 1.90
CA SER A 945 5.37 -23.87 1.73
C SER A 945 6.74 -24.21 2.31
N HIS A 946 7.48 -23.25 2.90
CA HIS A 946 8.85 -23.47 3.34
C HIS A 946 8.96 -23.86 4.82
N VAL A 947 9.09 -25.16 5.09
CA VAL A 947 9.04 -25.74 6.44
C VAL A 947 9.96 -25.07 7.47
N LYS A 948 11.19 -24.68 7.11
CA LYS A 948 12.12 -24.00 8.04
C LYS A 948 11.62 -22.59 8.42
N ILE A 949 11.07 -21.83 7.46
CA ILE A 949 10.49 -20.50 7.71
C ILE A 949 9.20 -20.61 8.54
N SER A 950 8.48 -21.74 8.50
CA SER A 950 7.26 -21.91 9.31
C SER A 950 7.51 -21.86 10.83
N PHE A 951 8.74 -22.09 11.29
CA PHE A 951 9.13 -21.90 12.70
C PHE A 951 9.31 -20.43 13.09
N GLU A 952 9.49 -19.54 12.10
CA GLU A 952 9.68 -18.10 12.27
C GLU A 952 8.36 -17.34 11.99
N LEU A 953 7.54 -17.83 11.04
CA LEU A 953 6.26 -17.26 10.63
C LEU A 953 5.07 -18.20 10.92
N SER A 954 5.01 -18.78 12.12
CA SER A 954 4.03 -19.82 12.47
C SER A 954 2.57 -19.38 12.35
N GLU A 955 2.22 -18.17 12.81
CA GLU A 955 0.84 -17.66 12.74
C GLU A 955 0.38 -17.43 11.30
N TYR A 956 1.21 -16.76 10.49
CA TYR A 956 0.93 -16.55 9.06
C TYR A 956 0.82 -17.89 8.30
N THR A 957 1.68 -18.85 8.63
CA THR A 957 1.59 -20.21 8.06
C THR A 957 0.25 -20.87 8.41
N ALA A 958 -0.23 -20.73 9.65
CA ALA A 958 -1.52 -21.26 10.05
C ALA A 958 -2.69 -20.53 9.36
N ASP A 959 -2.63 -19.21 9.24
CA ASP A 959 -3.69 -18.42 8.61
C ASP A 959 -3.85 -18.78 7.11
N VAL A 960 -2.74 -18.89 6.38
CA VAL A 960 -2.75 -19.23 4.95
C VAL A 960 -3.06 -20.72 4.72
N ASP A 961 -2.26 -21.63 5.29
CA ASP A 961 -2.33 -23.04 4.93
C ASP A 961 -3.55 -23.75 5.55
N ALA A 962 -3.93 -23.35 6.77
CA ALA A 962 -5.06 -23.96 7.49
C ALA A 962 -6.36 -23.19 7.28
N LEU A 963 -6.41 -21.91 7.67
CA LEU A 963 -7.65 -21.12 7.60
C LEU A 963 -7.99 -20.71 6.16
N GLY A 964 -7.02 -20.47 5.29
CA GLY A 964 -7.25 -20.27 3.85
C GLY A 964 -7.95 -21.44 3.18
N THR A 965 -7.62 -22.67 3.58
CA THR A 965 -8.33 -23.89 3.12
C THR A 965 -9.80 -23.87 3.57
N LEU A 966 -10.08 -23.52 4.82
CA LEU A 966 -11.46 -23.34 5.32
C LEU A 966 -12.20 -22.23 4.54
N ARG A 967 -11.56 -21.08 4.31
CA ARG A 967 -12.18 -19.93 3.61
C ARG A 967 -12.60 -20.28 2.19
N ILE A 968 -11.82 -21.06 1.44
CA ILE A 968 -12.24 -21.54 0.11
C ILE A 968 -13.44 -22.47 0.21
N LEU A 969 -13.38 -23.45 1.12
CA LEU A 969 -14.46 -24.42 1.33
C LEU A 969 -15.79 -23.74 1.73
N ASP A 970 -15.74 -22.73 2.59
CA ASP A 970 -16.91 -21.90 2.92
C ASP A 970 -17.33 -21.00 1.76
N ALA A 971 -16.41 -20.44 0.98
CA ALA A 971 -16.75 -19.64 -0.19
C ALA A 971 -17.52 -20.45 -1.24
N ILE A 972 -17.14 -21.71 -1.52
CA ILE A 972 -17.90 -22.63 -2.39
C ILE A 972 -19.35 -22.77 -1.90
N ARG A 973 -19.53 -22.98 -0.58
CA ARG A 973 -20.86 -23.15 0.03
C ARG A 973 -21.69 -21.87 0.04
N ILE A 974 -21.07 -20.72 0.33
CA ILE A 974 -21.71 -19.40 0.32
C ILE A 974 -22.18 -19.04 -1.10
N CYS A 975 -21.42 -19.40 -2.13
CA CYS A 975 -21.80 -19.23 -3.53
C CYS A 975 -22.85 -20.25 -4.02
N GLY A 976 -23.24 -21.22 -3.19
CA GLY A 976 -24.23 -22.26 -3.52
C GLY A 976 -23.70 -23.39 -4.40
N LEU A 977 -22.39 -23.48 -4.63
CA LEU A 977 -21.74 -24.38 -5.60
C LEU A 977 -21.33 -25.74 -5.01
N THR A 978 -21.88 -26.11 -3.85
CA THR A 978 -21.55 -27.31 -3.05
C THR A 978 -21.62 -28.63 -3.85
N ASN A 979 -22.55 -28.70 -4.82
CA ASN A 979 -22.78 -29.91 -5.63
C ASN A 979 -22.07 -29.87 -6.99
N ASP A 980 -21.60 -28.69 -7.41
CA ASP A 980 -21.15 -28.41 -8.78
C ASP A 980 -19.61 -28.32 -8.88
N VAL A 981 -18.95 -27.91 -7.78
CA VAL A 981 -17.49 -27.79 -7.67
C VAL A 981 -16.84 -29.08 -7.20
N ARG A 982 -15.77 -29.50 -7.88
CA ARG A 982 -14.80 -30.49 -7.38
C ARG A 982 -13.56 -29.78 -6.80
N PHE A 983 -13.21 -30.07 -5.55
CA PHE A 983 -12.15 -29.41 -4.80
C PHE A 983 -10.97 -30.35 -4.52
N TYR A 984 -9.76 -29.92 -4.89
CA TYR A 984 -8.50 -30.58 -4.59
C TYR A 984 -7.70 -29.78 -3.55
N GLN A 985 -7.31 -30.45 -2.46
CA GLN A 985 -6.41 -29.92 -1.44
C GLN A 985 -4.98 -30.45 -1.61
N ALA A 986 -4.01 -29.53 -1.72
CA ALA A 986 -2.58 -29.87 -1.61
C ALA A 986 -2.20 -30.18 -0.15
N SER A 987 -2.38 -31.45 0.22
CA SER A 987 -1.82 -32.08 1.41
C SER A 987 -0.38 -32.55 1.14
N THR A 988 0.31 -33.10 2.16
CA THR A 988 1.77 -33.30 2.14
C THR A 988 2.23 -34.52 2.94
N SER A 989 3.29 -35.16 2.51
CA SER A 989 4.01 -36.19 3.28
C SER A 989 4.58 -35.71 4.62
N GLU A 990 4.80 -34.39 4.80
CA GLU A 990 5.21 -33.80 6.08
C GLU A 990 4.15 -34.02 7.21
N LEU A 991 2.90 -34.39 6.85
CA LEU A 991 1.88 -34.84 7.81
C LEU A 991 2.31 -36.08 8.60
N TYR A 992 3.10 -36.98 7.99
CA TYR A 992 3.62 -38.18 8.67
C TYR A 992 4.78 -37.88 9.63
N GLY A 993 5.44 -36.72 9.47
CA GLY A 993 6.53 -36.19 10.30
C GLY A 993 7.36 -37.21 11.08
N LYS A 994 6.95 -37.53 12.31
CA LYS A 994 7.50 -38.69 13.04
C LYS A 994 6.82 -39.97 12.55
N VAL A 995 7.37 -40.56 11.49
CA VAL A 995 6.85 -41.75 10.83
C VAL A 995 6.48 -42.88 11.81
N GLN A 996 5.28 -43.43 11.66
CA GLN A 996 4.77 -44.57 12.43
C GLN A 996 4.84 -45.90 11.66
N GLU A 997 4.77 -45.87 10.31
CA GLU A 997 4.77 -47.05 9.45
C GLU A 997 5.63 -46.79 8.20
N ILE A 998 6.27 -47.84 7.65
CA ILE A 998 7.16 -47.74 6.48
C ILE A 998 6.82 -48.87 5.48
N PRO A 999 6.53 -48.57 4.20
CA PRO A 999 6.26 -47.23 3.63
C PRO A 999 4.94 -46.64 4.13
N GLN A 1000 4.80 -45.31 4.08
CA GLN A 1000 3.59 -44.62 4.50
C GLN A 1000 2.47 -44.75 3.44
N SER A 1001 1.23 -44.93 3.88
CA SER A 1001 0.03 -45.05 3.04
C SER A 1001 -1.12 -44.19 3.59
N GLU A 1002 -2.26 -44.13 2.91
CA GLU A 1002 -3.43 -43.35 3.32
C GLU A 1002 -3.97 -43.72 4.72
N THR A 1003 -3.66 -44.93 5.22
CA THR A 1003 -4.05 -45.38 6.57
C THR A 1003 -3.00 -45.15 7.64
N THR A 1004 -1.80 -44.69 7.27
CA THR A 1004 -0.69 -44.49 8.21
C THR A 1004 -0.96 -43.28 9.12
N PRO A 1005 -0.87 -43.41 10.46
CA PRO A 1005 -1.18 -42.30 11.36
C PRO A 1005 -0.28 -41.07 11.14
N PHE A 1006 -0.90 -39.88 11.12
CA PHE A 1006 -0.19 -38.60 11.05
C PHE A 1006 0.50 -38.24 12.37
N TYR A 1007 1.67 -37.63 12.27
CA TYR A 1007 2.42 -37.06 13.40
C TYR A 1007 3.25 -35.87 12.90
N PRO A 1008 2.65 -34.66 12.78
CA PRO A 1008 3.33 -33.48 12.25
C PRO A 1008 4.51 -33.06 13.15
N ARG A 1009 5.56 -32.50 12.52
CA ARG A 1009 6.82 -32.09 13.17
C ARG A 1009 7.24 -30.64 12.86
N SER A 1010 6.30 -29.80 12.42
CA SER A 1010 6.52 -28.38 12.14
C SER A 1010 5.19 -27.60 12.18
N PRO A 1011 5.20 -26.27 12.34
CA PRO A 1011 4.01 -25.43 12.21
C PRO A 1011 3.33 -25.60 10.85
N TYR A 1012 4.11 -25.67 9.76
CA TYR A 1012 3.62 -26.03 8.42
C TYR A 1012 2.84 -27.36 8.40
N ALA A 1013 3.42 -28.44 8.96
CA ALA A 1013 2.76 -29.73 8.99
C ALA A 1013 1.50 -29.74 9.87
N ALA A 1014 1.47 -28.96 10.96
CA ALA A 1014 0.29 -28.80 11.80
C ALA A 1014 -0.83 -28.02 11.09
N ALA A 1015 -0.49 -26.95 10.37
CA ALA A 1015 -1.44 -26.18 9.55
C ALA A 1015 -2.03 -27.05 8.42
N LYS A 1016 -1.18 -27.80 7.70
CA LYS A 1016 -1.64 -28.76 6.70
C LYS A 1016 -2.45 -29.92 7.28
N LEU A 1017 -2.24 -30.32 8.54
CA LEU A 1017 -3.05 -31.34 9.21
C LEU A 1017 -4.49 -30.84 9.45
N TYR A 1018 -4.65 -29.58 9.87
CA TYR A 1018 -5.98 -28.95 9.93
C TYR A 1018 -6.62 -28.91 8.54
N ALA A 1019 -5.87 -28.47 7.52
CA ALA A 1019 -6.35 -28.37 6.14
C ALA A 1019 -6.81 -29.73 5.57
N PHE A 1020 -6.10 -30.81 5.92
CA PHE A 1020 -6.52 -32.17 5.60
C PHE A 1020 -7.89 -32.49 6.23
N TRP A 1021 -8.01 -32.33 7.55
CA TRP A 1021 -9.21 -32.70 8.29
C TRP A 1021 -10.43 -31.84 7.99
N ILE A 1022 -10.28 -30.54 7.72
CA ILE A 1022 -11.40 -29.69 7.31
C ILE A 1022 -11.92 -30.08 5.92
N THR A 1023 -11.03 -30.48 5.01
CA THR A 1023 -11.40 -31.02 3.69
C THR A 1023 -12.17 -32.33 3.81
N VAL A 1024 -11.71 -33.26 4.67
CA VAL A 1024 -12.45 -34.50 4.99
C VAL A 1024 -13.82 -34.18 5.58
N ASN A 1025 -13.89 -33.24 6.53
CA ASN A 1025 -15.14 -32.89 7.19
C ASN A 1025 -16.17 -32.28 6.23
N TYR A 1026 -15.75 -31.47 5.25
CA TYR A 1026 -16.68 -30.88 4.28
C TYR A 1026 -17.18 -31.91 3.26
N ARG A 1027 -16.34 -32.88 2.87
CA ARG A 1027 -16.77 -34.07 2.12
C ARG A 1027 -17.84 -34.86 2.88
N GLU A 1028 -17.60 -35.15 4.17
CA GLU A 1028 -18.50 -36.00 4.97
C GLU A 1028 -19.79 -35.29 5.42
N ALA A 1029 -19.72 -34.02 5.82
CA ALA A 1029 -20.84 -33.27 6.39
C ALA A 1029 -21.75 -32.62 5.33
N TYR A 1030 -21.19 -32.25 4.17
CA TYR A 1030 -21.91 -31.53 3.11
C TYR A 1030 -21.96 -32.29 1.78
N ASN A 1031 -21.44 -33.52 1.73
CA ASN A 1031 -21.37 -34.36 0.53
C ASN A 1031 -20.63 -33.68 -0.65
N MET A 1032 -19.69 -32.78 -0.35
CA MET A 1032 -18.87 -32.10 -1.35
C MET A 1032 -17.88 -33.06 -2.00
N PHE A 1033 -17.65 -32.91 -3.30
CA PHE A 1033 -16.53 -33.59 -3.96
C PHE A 1033 -15.22 -32.91 -3.55
N ALA A 1034 -14.62 -33.33 -2.43
CA ALA A 1034 -13.40 -32.75 -1.89
C ALA A 1034 -12.35 -33.85 -1.57
N VAL A 1035 -11.13 -33.71 -2.09
CA VAL A 1035 -10.06 -34.73 -1.99
C VAL A 1035 -8.74 -34.15 -1.52
N ASN A 1036 -7.98 -34.94 -0.76
CA ASN A 1036 -6.60 -34.66 -0.39
C ASN A 1036 -5.63 -35.48 -1.25
N GLY A 1037 -4.75 -34.79 -1.99
CA GLY A 1037 -3.52 -35.40 -2.47
C GLY A 1037 -2.45 -35.35 -1.39
N ILE A 1038 -2.06 -36.50 -0.84
CA ILE A 1038 -0.96 -36.60 0.14
C ILE A 1038 0.34 -36.78 -0.65
N LEU A 1039 0.89 -35.66 -1.13
CA LEU A 1039 2.04 -35.68 -2.03
C LEU A 1039 3.37 -35.77 -1.26
N PHE A 1040 4.21 -36.70 -1.70
CA PHE A 1040 5.63 -36.76 -1.34
C PHE A 1040 6.43 -35.67 -2.06
N ASN A 1041 7.72 -35.51 -1.75
CA ASN A 1041 8.54 -34.47 -2.34
C ASN A 1041 8.56 -34.61 -3.87
N HIS A 1042 8.35 -33.51 -4.57
CA HIS A 1042 8.33 -33.47 -6.03
C HIS A 1042 8.98 -32.19 -6.51
N GLU A 1043 9.84 -32.34 -7.50
CA GLU A 1043 10.87 -31.37 -7.83
C GLU A 1043 10.91 -31.14 -9.35
N SER A 1044 11.56 -30.06 -9.79
CA SER A 1044 11.71 -29.72 -11.21
C SER A 1044 12.70 -28.55 -11.40
N PRO A 1045 13.09 -28.22 -12.66
CA PRO A 1045 13.77 -26.96 -12.99
C PRO A 1045 13.01 -25.66 -12.65
N ARG A 1046 11.80 -25.73 -12.09
CA ARG A 1046 11.01 -24.58 -11.59
C ARG A 1046 10.89 -24.55 -10.05
N ARG A 1047 11.46 -25.51 -9.33
CA ARG A 1047 11.44 -25.54 -7.86
C ARG A 1047 12.12 -24.29 -7.28
N GLY A 1048 11.56 -23.70 -6.22
CA GLY A 1048 12.20 -22.59 -5.49
C GLY A 1048 13.60 -22.95 -5.00
N ASP A 1049 14.51 -21.98 -5.05
CA ASP A 1049 15.94 -22.12 -4.71
C ASP A 1049 16.22 -22.44 -3.24
N ASN A 1050 15.33 -22.02 -2.33
CA ASN A 1050 15.38 -22.35 -0.90
C ASN A 1050 15.21 -23.85 -0.60
N PHE A 1051 14.64 -24.65 -1.51
CA PHE A 1051 14.50 -26.10 -1.33
C PHE A 1051 15.83 -26.82 -1.62
N VAL A 1052 16.16 -27.83 -0.78
CA VAL A 1052 17.49 -28.49 -0.76
C VAL A 1052 17.95 -29.01 -2.13
N THR A 1053 17.05 -29.60 -2.90
CA THR A 1053 17.31 -30.15 -4.24
C THR A 1053 17.78 -29.07 -5.20
N ARG A 1054 17.05 -27.95 -5.26
CA ARG A 1054 17.38 -26.81 -6.12
C ARG A 1054 18.61 -26.06 -5.62
N LYS A 1055 18.76 -25.90 -4.30
CA LYS A 1055 19.98 -25.35 -3.69
C LYS A 1055 21.23 -26.14 -4.12
N ILE A 1056 21.14 -27.48 -4.16
CA ILE A 1056 22.21 -28.34 -4.66
C ILE A 1056 22.46 -28.11 -6.14
N THR A 1057 21.45 -28.24 -7.02
CA THR A 1057 21.67 -28.15 -8.48
C THR A 1057 22.19 -26.79 -8.91
N ARG A 1058 21.72 -25.70 -8.29
CA ARG A 1058 22.23 -24.34 -8.50
C ARG A 1058 23.66 -24.17 -7.99
N GLY A 1059 23.96 -24.65 -6.78
CA GLY A 1059 25.32 -24.60 -6.23
C GLY A 1059 26.32 -25.37 -7.09
N VAL A 1060 25.95 -26.57 -7.54
CA VAL A 1060 26.73 -27.40 -8.47
C VAL A 1060 26.93 -26.70 -9.82
N ALA A 1061 25.88 -26.08 -10.38
CA ALA A 1061 25.98 -25.30 -11.61
C ALA A 1061 26.93 -24.09 -11.46
N LYS A 1062 26.81 -23.32 -10.38
CA LYS A 1062 27.72 -22.20 -10.07
C LYS A 1062 29.16 -22.68 -9.85
N ILE A 1063 29.37 -23.83 -9.19
CA ILE A 1063 30.70 -24.45 -9.01
C ILE A 1063 31.29 -24.91 -10.35
N HIS A 1064 30.49 -25.48 -11.25
CA HIS A 1064 30.92 -25.87 -12.59
C HIS A 1064 31.34 -24.67 -13.45
N LEU A 1065 30.69 -23.52 -13.28
CA LEU A 1065 30.95 -22.28 -14.01
C LEU A 1065 31.94 -21.34 -13.30
N HIS A 1066 32.59 -21.78 -12.22
CA HIS A 1066 33.53 -20.98 -11.41
C HIS A 1066 32.92 -19.70 -10.79
N GLN A 1067 31.61 -19.70 -10.55
CA GLN A 1067 30.84 -18.60 -9.93
C GLN A 1067 30.68 -18.77 -8.41
N GLN A 1068 30.98 -19.96 -7.89
CA GLN A 1068 30.90 -20.32 -6.47
C GLN A 1068 31.95 -21.40 -6.19
N GLU A 1069 32.55 -21.41 -4.99
CA GLU A 1069 33.54 -22.44 -4.64
C GLU A 1069 32.98 -23.58 -3.81
N ILE A 1070 32.13 -23.27 -2.83
CA ILE A 1070 31.63 -24.18 -1.79
C ILE A 1070 30.10 -24.07 -1.68
N LEU A 1071 29.44 -25.21 -1.50
CA LEU A 1071 28.02 -25.36 -1.18
C LEU A 1071 27.86 -25.69 0.32
N GLU A 1072 27.04 -24.92 1.05
CA GLU A 1072 26.72 -25.21 2.46
C GLU A 1072 25.36 -25.91 2.59
N LEU A 1073 25.26 -26.97 3.40
CA LEU A 1073 24.03 -27.75 3.64
C LEU A 1073 23.78 -28.03 5.13
N GLY A 1074 22.60 -28.57 5.44
CA GLY A 1074 22.22 -29.06 6.77
C GLY A 1074 22.40 -30.58 6.89
N ALA A 1075 21.41 -31.28 7.42
CA ALA A 1075 21.41 -32.73 7.57
C ALA A 1075 21.50 -33.47 6.21
N LEU A 1076 22.65 -34.13 5.95
CA LEU A 1076 22.88 -34.89 4.72
C LEU A 1076 22.18 -36.26 4.70
N ASP A 1077 22.02 -36.88 5.87
CA ASP A 1077 21.53 -38.26 5.97
C ASP A 1077 20.00 -38.36 6.00
N SER A 1078 19.30 -37.21 6.03
CA SER A 1078 17.85 -37.12 5.89
C SER A 1078 17.39 -37.71 4.54
N LYS A 1079 16.43 -38.64 4.58
CA LYS A 1079 15.95 -39.38 3.41
C LYS A 1079 14.58 -38.93 2.94
N ARG A 1080 14.40 -38.81 1.63
CA ARG A 1080 13.17 -38.33 0.98
C ARG A 1080 12.86 -39.13 -0.28
N ASP A 1081 11.57 -39.26 -0.55
CA ASP A 1081 11.02 -39.78 -1.80
C ASP A 1081 10.78 -38.61 -2.75
N TRP A 1082 11.60 -38.51 -3.81
CA TRP A 1082 11.63 -37.39 -4.75
C TRP A 1082 11.13 -37.79 -6.14
N GLY A 1083 9.89 -37.39 -6.44
CA GLY A 1083 9.32 -37.48 -7.79
C GLY A 1083 9.53 -36.21 -8.62
N HIS A 1084 9.00 -36.22 -9.84
CA HIS A 1084 9.00 -35.03 -10.72
C HIS A 1084 7.63 -34.34 -10.73
N ALA A 1085 7.61 -33.01 -10.59
CA ALA A 1085 6.38 -32.24 -10.42
C ALA A 1085 5.35 -32.40 -11.56
N ARG A 1086 5.78 -32.56 -12.82
CA ARG A 1086 4.87 -32.82 -13.96
C ARG A 1086 4.03 -34.08 -13.77
N ASP A 1087 4.64 -35.16 -13.25
CA ASP A 1087 3.94 -36.44 -13.04
C ASP A 1087 2.92 -36.30 -11.90
N TYR A 1088 3.23 -35.51 -10.88
CA TYR A 1088 2.38 -35.34 -9.70
C TYR A 1088 1.16 -34.46 -10.00
N ILE A 1089 1.30 -33.45 -10.86
CA ILE A 1089 0.17 -32.62 -11.34
C ILE A 1089 -0.86 -33.46 -12.12
N GLU A 1090 -0.42 -34.43 -12.91
CA GLU A 1090 -1.30 -35.40 -13.59
C GLU A 1090 -2.13 -36.21 -12.58
N ALA A 1091 -1.53 -36.60 -11.44
CA ALA A 1091 -2.27 -37.27 -10.36
C ALA A 1091 -3.34 -36.37 -9.72
N MET A 1092 -3.06 -35.08 -9.48
CA MET A 1092 -4.03 -34.14 -8.92
C MET A 1092 -5.31 -34.09 -9.77
N TRP A 1093 -5.12 -33.94 -11.09
CA TRP A 1093 -6.22 -33.90 -12.05
C TRP A 1093 -7.00 -35.22 -12.08
N LEU A 1094 -6.30 -36.37 -12.13
CA LEU A 1094 -6.93 -37.69 -12.11
C LEU A 1094 -7.80 -37.94 -10.88
N MET A 1095 -7.44 -37.40 -9.70
CA MET A 1095 -8.29 -37.48 -8.50
C MET A 1095 -9.63 -36.75 -8.68
N LEU A 1096 -9.62 -35.56 -9.30
CA LEU A 1096 -10.85 -34.82 -9.60
C LEU A 1096 -11.68 -35.46 -10.72
N GLN A 1097 -11.13 -36.39 -11.51
CA GLN A 1097 -11.88 -37.11 -12.54
C GLN A 1097 -12.59 -38.39 -12.02
N GLN A 1098 -12.41 -38.77 -10.76
CA GLN A 1098 -13.05 -39.99 -10.21
C GLN A 1098 -14.57 -39.80 -9.97
N ASP A 1099 -15.32 -40.90 -9.90
CA ASP A 1099 -16.75 -40.87 -9.55
C ASP A 1099 -16.98 -40.54 -8.07
N VAL A 1100 -16.03 -40.90 -7.20
CA VAL A 1100 -16.12 -40.78 -5.74
C VAL A 1100 -14.90 -40.02 -5.21
N PRO A 1101 -15.08 -39.00 -4.35
CA PRO A 1101 -13.97 -38.27 -3.76
C PRO A 1101 -13.23 -39.13 -2.73
N GLU A 1102 -11.98 -39.46 -3.02
CA GLU A 1102 -11.08 -40.22 -2.14
C GLU A 1102 -9.72 -39.52 -2.00
N ASP A 1103 -9.09 -39.69 -0.85
CA ASP A 1103 -7.71 -39.21 -0.62
C ASP A 1103 -6.68 -40.25 -1.13
N PHE A 1104 -5.52 -39.79 -1.59
CA PHE A 1104 -4.48 -40.65 -2.20
C PHE A 1104 -3.05 -40.23 -1.82
N VAL A 1105 -2.18 -41.20 -1.57
CA VAL A 1105 -0.73 -41.01 -1.49
C VAL A 1105 -0.12 -41.00 -2.89
N ILE A 1106 0.58 -39.91 -3.22
CA ILE A 1106 1.30 -39.73 -4.49
C ILE A 1106 2.80 -39.63 -4.20
N ALA A 1107 3.53 -40.65 -4.65
CA ALA A 1107 4.91 -40.94 -4.27
C ALA A 1107 5.61 -41.75 -5.38
N THR A 1108 6.94 -41.84 -5.33
CA THR A 1108 7.68 -42.76 -6.21
C THR A 1108 7.78 -44.17 -5.63
N GLY A 1109 7.80 -44.31 -4.30
CA GLY A 1109 8.14 -45.56 -3.62
C GLY A 1109 9.65 -45.83 -3.53
N GLU A 1110 10.47 -44.87 -3.93
CA GLU A 1110 11.93 -44.87 -3.85
C GLU A 1110 12.37 -43.78 -2.86
N THR A 1111 13.45 -43.96 -2.11
CA THR A 1111 13.94 -42.96 -1.15
C THR A 1111 15.45 -42.81 -1.22
N HIS A 1112 15.92 -41.56 -1.23
CA HIS A 1112 17.33 -41.17 -1.33
C HIS A 1112 17.67 -40.18 -0.23
N SER A 1113 18.93 -40.18 0.21
CA SER A 1113 19.48 -39.17 1.13
C SER A 1113 19.82 -37.87 0.40
N VAL A 1114 19.91 -36.76 1.14
CA VAL A 1114 20.45 -35.50 0.61
C VAL A 1114 21.89 -35.69 0.13
N ARG A 1115 22.67 -36.56 0.79
CA ARG A 1115 24.01 -37.00 0.36
C ARG A 1115 24.02 -37.61 -1.04
N GLU A 1116 23.16 -38.59 -1.30
CA GLU A 1116 23.02 -39.24 -2.62
C GLU A 1116 22.59 -38.23 -3.71
N PHE A 1117 21.76 -37.23 -3.36
CA PHE A 1117 21.41 -36.14 -4.28
C PHE A 1117 22.62 -35.26 -4.63
N VAL A 1118 23.45 -34.91 -3.65
CA VAL A 1118 24.71 -34.16 -3.88
C VAL A 1118 25.65 -34.94 -4.79
N GLU A 1119 25.89 -36.22 -4.50
CA GLU A 1119 26.76 -37.09 -5.28
C GLU A 1119 26.27 -37.23 -6.74
N ALA A 1120 24.97 -37.47 -6.93
CA ALA A 1120 24.36 -37.53 -8.26
C ALA A 1120 24.50 -36.20 -9.02
N ALA A 1121 24.31 -35.06 -8.36
CA ALA A 1121 24.42 -33.75 -8.99
C ALA A 1121 25.87 -33.41 -9.41
N PHE A 1122 26.86 -33.66 -8.56
CA PHE A 1122 28.28 -33.46 -8.91
C PHE A 1122 28.73 -34.40 -10.04
N LYS A 1123 28.18 -35.62 -10.11
CA LYS A 1123 28.47 -36.58 -11.16
C LYS A 1123 28.04 -36.10 -12.56
N GLU A 1124 26.93 -35.38 -12.67
CA GLU A 1124 26.49 -34.77 -13.95
C GLU A 1124 27.45 -33.68 -14.46
N ILE A 1125 28.29 -33.11 -13.60
CA ILE A 1125 29.38 -32.19 -14.00
C ILE A 1125 30.76 -32.86 -14.04
N GLY A 1126 30.79 -34.21 -14.03
CA GLY A 1126 32.02 -35.01 -14.16
C GLY A 1126 32.89 -35.04 -12.90
N LYS A 1127 32.31 -34.84 -11.71
CA LYS A 1127 33.03 -34.81 -10.43
C LYS A 1127 32.50 -35.88 -9.47
N ASP A 1128 33.40 -36.68 -8.91
CA ASP A 1128 33.11 -37.57 -7.78
C ASP A 1128 33.35 -36.79 -6.46
N ILE A 1129 32.48 -36.98 -5.46
CA ILE A 1129 32.66 -36.43 -4.10
C ILE A 1129 33.07 -37.54 -3.14
N VAL A 1130 34.01 -37.24 -2.24
CA VAL A 1130 34.41 -38.09 -1.11
C VAL A 1130 34.17 -37.32 0.19
N TRP A 1131 33.59 -37.99 1.18
CA TRP A 1131 33.25 -37.41 2.48
C TRP A 1131 34.33 -37.69 3.53
N GLU A 1132 34.65 -36.67 4.33
CA GLU A 1132 35.58 -36.76 5.46
C GLU A 1132 35.00 -36.04 6.68
N GLY A 1133 35.28 -36.56 7.88
CA GLY A 1133 34.72 -36.03 9.12
C GLY A 1133 33.33 -36.59 9.44
N GLU A 1134 32.69 -36.05 10.48
CA GLU A 1134 31.38 -36.50 10.97
C GLU A 1134 30.55 -35.30 11.45
N GLY A 1135 29.22 -35.39 11.29
CA GLY A 1135 28.27 -34.38 11.75
C GLY A 1135 28.56 -32.99 11.19
N VAL A 1136 28.55 -31.96 12.04
CA VAL A 1136 28.79 -30.56 11.64
C VAL A 1136 30.22 -30.29 11.16
N LYS A 1137 31.16 -31.22 11.38
CA LYS A 1137 32.54 -31.15 10.89
C LYS A 1137 32.75 -31.94 9.60
N GLU A 1138 31.71 -32.57 9.07
CA GLU A 1138 31.78 -33.31 7.81
C GLU A 1138 31.97 -32.35 6.63
N ILE A 1139 32.78 -32.79 5.66
CA ILE A 1139 33.07 -32.06 4.43
C ILE A 1139 33.04 -33.00 3.23
N GLY A 1140 32.56 -32.51 2.09
CA GLY A 1140 32.63 -33.18 0.79
C GLY A 1140 33.75 -32.58 -0.05
N LYS A 1141 34.75 -33.38 -0.43
CA LYS A 1141 35.87 -33.00 -1.32
C LYS A 1141 35.69 -33.57 -2.72
N GLU A 1142 36.22 -32.88 -3.73
CA GLU A 1142 36.47 -33.48 -5.04
C GLU A 1142 37.48 -34.62 -4.91
N LYS A 1143 37.09 -35.83 -5.34
CA LYS A 1143 37.93 -37.03 -5.31
C LYS A 1143 39.29 -36.80 -5.98
N ASP A 1144 40.33 -37.38 -5.41
CA ASP A 1144 41.73 -37.25 -5.85
C ASP A 1144 42.27 -35.80 -5.80
N THR A 1145 41.61 -34.90 -5.04
CA THR A 1145 42.05 -33.53 -4.77
C THR A 1145 41.82 -33.11 -3.31
N ASP A 1146 42.45 -32.02 -2.87
CA ASP A 1146 42.16 -31.37 -1.57
C ASP A 1146 41.04 -30.30 -1.65
N ILE A 1147 40.33 -30.19 -2.79
CA ILE A 1147 39.33 -29.13 -2.99
C ILE A 1147 38.01 -29.49 -2.29
N VAL A 1148 37.72 -28.82 -1.18
CA VAL A 1148 36.42 -28.90 -0.49
C VAL A 1148 35.34 -28.22 -1.34
N ARG A 1149 34.24 -28.92 -1.57
CA ARG A 1149 33.06 -28.43 -2.29
C ARG A 1149 31.79 -28.37 -1.48
N VAL A 1150 31.68 -29.17 -0.42
CA VAL A 1150 30.50 -29.20 0.44
C VAL A 1150 30.92 -29.05 1.89
N LYS A 1151 30.20 -28.22 2.65
CA LYS A 1151 30.35 -28.05 4.10
C LYS A 1151 29.00 -28.13 4.78
N ILE A 1152 28.99 -28.57 6.03
CA ILE A 1152 27.80 -28.54 6.89
C ILE A 1152 27.75 -27.21 7.65
N ASN A 1153 26.56 -26.62 7.76
CA ASN A 1153 26.34 -25.40 8.53
C ASN A 1153 25.05 -25.53 9.38
N GLU A 1154 25.20 -25.37 10.70
CA GLU A 1154 24.15 -25.58 11.70
C GLU A 1154 22.89 -24.76 11.44
N LYS A 1155 23.00 -23.57 10.82
CA LYS A 1155 21.84 -22.71 10.51
C LYS A 1155 20.78 -23.38 9.63
N TYR A 1156 21.17 -24.37 8.83
CA TYR A 1156 20.27 -25.11 7.93
C TYR A 1156 19.56 -26.30 8.59
N PHE A 1157 19.85 -26.62 9.86
CA PHE A 1157 19.12 -27.64 10.60
C PHE A 1157 17.76 -27.10 11.07
N ARG A 1158 16.78 -28.00 11.19
CA ARG A 1158 15.43 -27.71 11.71
C ARG A 1158 15.38 -28.00 13.21
N PRO A 1159 14.62 -27.25 14.03
CA PRO A 1159 14.44 -27.56 15.46
C PRO A 1159 13.90 -28.98 15.70
N THR A 1160 13.08 -29.46 14.77
CA THR A 1160 12.64 -30.85 14.68
C THR A 1160 12.74 -31.33 13.24
N GLU A 1161 13.57 -32.33 12.99
CA GLU A 1161 13.77 -32.92 11.66
C GLU A 1161 12.78 -34.08 11.41
N VAL A 1162 12.57 -34.37 10.12
CA VAL A 1162 11.92 -35.58 9.61
C VAL A 1162 13.00 -36.46 9.02
N GLU A 1163 13.26 -37.62 9.61
CA GLU A 1163 14.42 -38.45 9.25
C GLU A 1163 14.24 -39.20 7.93
N LEU A 1164 13.05 -39.77 7.70
CA LEU A 1164 12.72 -40.61 6.56
C LEU A 1164 11.31 -40.29 6.04
N LEU A 1165 11.16 -40.23 4.72
CA LEU A 1165 9.87 -40.26 4.02
C LEU A 1165 9.99 -41.22 2.82
N ILE A 1166 9.03 -42.14 2.70
CA ILE A 1166 8.89 -43.09 1.59
C ILE A 1166 7.42 -43.52 1.46
N GLY A 1167 6.78 -43.15 0.34
CA GLY A 1167 5.35 -43.35 0.16
C GLY A 1167 4.99 -44.65 -0.55
N ASN A 1168 3.75 -45.12 -0.34
CA ASN A 1168 3.18 -46.28 -1.01
C ASN A 1168 2.06 -45.83 -1.97
N PRO A 1169 2.35 -45.59 -3.27
CA PRO A 1169 1.37 -45.08 -4.22
C PRO A 1169 0.40 -46.16 -4.75
N LYS A 1170 0.34 -47.35 -4.12
CA LYS A 1170 -0.42 -48.50 -4.61
C LYS A 1170 -1.91 -48.19 -4.86
N LYS A 1171 -2.56 -47.39 -4.00
CA LYS A 1171 -3.96 -46.99 -4.19
C LYS A 1171 -4.15 -46.15 -5.46
N ALA A 1172 -3.21 -45.25 -5.75
CA ALA A 1172 -3.20 -44.44 -6.97
C ALA A 1172 -2.93 -45.28 -8.23
N GLU A 1173 -2.04 -46.28 -8.15
CA GLU A 1173 -1.86 -47.26 -9.23
C GLU A 1173 -3.15 -48.07 -9.49
N GLU A 1174 -3.81 -48.55 -8.43
CA GLU A 1174 -4.98 -49.41 -8.56
C GLU A 1174 -6.23 -48.67 -9.03
N LYS A 1175 -6.50 -47.46 -8.51
CA LYS A 1175 -7.70 -46.68 -8.86
C LYS A 1175 -7.46 -45.66 -9.98
N LEU A 1176 -6.48 -44.76 -9.83
CA LEU A 1176 -6.21 -43.68 -10.78
C LEU A 1176 -5.45 -44.15 -12.04
N LYS A 1177 -4.91 -45.38 -12.03
CA LYS A 1177 -3.96 -45.91 -13.03
C LYS A 1177 -2.68 -45.08 -13.18
N TRP A 1178 -2.36 -44.30 -12.15
CA TRP A 1178 -1.22 -43.39 -12.13
C TRP A 1178 0.06 -44.09 -11.68
N LYS A 1179 1.20 -43.72 -12.29
CA LYS A 1179 2.55 -44.10 -11.87
C LYS A 1179 3.53 -42.96 -12.14
N PRO A 1180 4.61 -42.82 -11.35
CA PRO A 1180 5.73 -41.95 -11.69
C PRO A 1180 6.37 -42.41 -13.01
N LYS A 1181 6.75 -41.44 -13.86
CA LYS A 1181 7.37 -41.68 -15.18
C LYS A 1181 8.85 -41.28 -15.17
N ILE A 1182 9.21 -40.28 -14.38
CA ILE A 1182 10.58 -39.76 -14.27
C ILE A 1182 11.25 -40.33 -13.01
N THR A 1183 12.43 -40.92 -13.20
CA THR A 1183 13.26 -41.49 -12.12
C THR A 1183 14.13 -40.44 -11.42
N PHE A 1184 14.59 -40.73 -10.21
CA PHE A 1184 15.50 -39.88 -9.44
C PHE A 1184 16.72 -39.39 -10.26
N THR A 1185 17.42 -40.28 -10.98
CA THR A 1185 18.59 -39.90 -11.79
C THR A 1185 18.23 -38.94 -12.92
N ASN A 1186 17.08 -39.15 -13.59
CA ASN A 1186 16.63 -38.27 -14.67
C ASN A 1186 16.19 -36.89 -14.13
N LEU A 1187 15.58 -36.85 -12.94
CA LEU A 1187 15.22 -35.63 -12.24
C LEU A 1187 16.46 -34.78 -11.91
N VAL A 1188 17.48 -35.37 -11.26
CA VAL A 1188 18.73 -34.67 -10.93
C VAL A 1188 19.39 -34.12 -12.20
N LYS A 1189 19.43 -34.94 -13.26
CA LYS A 1189 20.00 -34.56 -14.56
C LYS A 1189 19.25 -33.41 -15.24
N GLU A 1190 17.91 -33.44 -15.29
CA GLU A 1190 17.11 -32.33 -15.86
C GLU A 1190 17.37 -31.03 -15.09
N MET A 1191 17.41 -31.09 -13.75
CA MET A 1191 17.63 -29.92 -12.89
C MET A 1191 19.04 -29.33 -13.03
N VAL A 1192 20.11 -30.15 -12.97
CA VAL A 1192 21.50 -29.68 -13.13
C VAL A 1192 21.72 -29.08 -14.52
N ALA A 1193 21.24 -29.74 -15.58
CA ALA A 1193 21.38 -29.21 -16.95
C ALA A 1193 20.66 -27.86 -17.13
N ALA A 1194 19.45 -27.72 -16.59
CA ALA A 1194 18.69 -26.48 -16.65
C ALA A 1194 19.34 -25.35 -15.84
N ASP A 1195 19.86 -25.64 -14.64
CA ASP A 1195 20.55 -24.64 -13.82
C ASP A 1195 21.90 -24.22 -14.45
N ILE A 1196 22.65 -25.11 -15.10
CA ILE A 1196 23.86 -24.75 -15.86
C ILE A 1196 23.52 -23.77 -17.00
N GLU A 1197 22.46 -24.04 -17.78
CA GLU A 1197 22.03 -23.14 -18.85
C GLU A 1197 21.50 -21.81 -18.34
N LEU A 1198 20.83 -21.80 -17.19
CA LEU A 1198 20.38 -20.57 -16.53
C LEU A 1198 21.57 -19.73 -16.03
N MET A 1199 22.53 -20.35 -15.33
CA MET A 1199 23.72 -19.67 -14.77
C MET A 1199 24.71 -19.17 -15.83
N LYS A 1200 24.72 -19.78 -17.03
CA LYS A 1200 25.45 -19.22 -18.20
C LYS A 1200 24.81 -17.93 -18.73
N ARG A 1201 23.47 -17.81 -18.67
CA ARG A 1201 22.71 -16.67 -19.21
C ARG A 1201 22.58 -15.53 -18.19
N ASN A 1202 22.39 -15.88 -16.92
CA ASN A 1202 22.29 -14.95 -15.81
C ASN A 1202 22.96 -15.56 -14.54
N PRO A 1203 24.22 -15.21 -14.24
CA PRO A 1203 24.92 -15.67 -13.03
C PRO A 1203 24.28 -15.24 -11.70
N ILE A 1204 23.44 -14.22 -11.72
CA ILE A 1204 22.80 -13.60 -10.53
C ILE A 1204 21.41 -14.21 -10.26
N ALA A 1205 20.86 -14.99 -11.20
CA ALA A 1205 19.53 -15.58 -11.08
C ALA A 1205 19.38 -16.53 -9.88
#